data_AF-A0A397AD73-F1
#
_entry.id   AF-A0A397AD73-F1
#
_cell.length_a   1.000
_cell.length_b   1.000
_cell.length_c   1.000
_cell.angle_alpha   90.00
_cell.angle_beta   90.00
_cell.angle_gamma   90.00
#
_symmetry.space_group_name_H-M   'P 1'
#
loop_
_entity.id
_entity.type
_entity.pdbx_description
1 polymer ?
#
loop_
_entity_poly.entity_id
_entity_poly.type
_entity_poly.pdbx_seq_one_letter_code
_entity_poly.pdbx_strand_id
1 'polypeptide(L)'
;GCSASGKSHMMRGGTSTVGMVERCLEAMFDLVHDASKQDASRLTYIEMGCLWVQDASETNAATALQAVRTLNDALQLYEAHQRAMVATNAHSAVLCRVHSSYQHTVVVGSLALVDVNGASSMVALPCDPPSSTANNVELVIPHSSALTWWHSTYMGSSYVPCLLLGLRTHASCQQQPDHTSPLSPVMTTSSDDSDDESEQVVTISQLPTKRSLDAALKALAAEKALTLRCAVRISQLNDMIKFQRAAQEKAARAADKRLADSEHKLKLVQLMANQVQTDVTALKQRQDVVPSLYPSEHNTLTMSQFSSRLTKVIDETKQVVAMKDQYIAQLEQKVQDGAALLATAEAAVENERAARVSTASELEVTAAQLYEARRQLADQVAETSSLTSAFEASKIEAAAWKQQVQAQHRRAVHVLEKKVAEQSQVLHRLKRQCDEVVAAEGIRWQAKIDALRSEQADKEQEQSRAAVGRTETLMAQHAAALDALTNDVASWETKYRDVVQMKEVVQSHLETVRLECAQLQTKVATLQEASAARFLRDTTNTKETVDQGTQHDDAGEEAPPPRGGQDTAADAMIQSMIAEVEQARKRDAHLSHALAMANRHEHEANVRLSHVQGDLHSCRRENLELLWALHKRDHSLRVLEQRHAFVMDRCNPSLSY
;
A
#
# COMPACT_ATOMS: atom_id res chain seq x y z
N GLY A 1 17.47 -6.58 -5.50
CA GLY A 1 18.35 -7.75 -5.75
C GLY A 1 19.67 -7.29 -6.34
N CYS A 2 20.79 -7.93 -5.99
CA CYS A 2 22.13 -7.49 -6.41
C CYS A 2 22.35 -7.56 -7.94
N SER A 3 23.43 -6.98 -8.44
CA SER A 3 23.81 -7.09 -9.85
C SER A 3 23.84 -8.55 -10.31
N ALA A 4 23.53 -8.84 -11.58
CA ALA A 4 23.43 -10.20 -12.13
C ALA A 4 22.55 -11.20 -11.34
N SER A 5 21.62 -10.74 -10.52
CA SER A 5 20.65 -11.63 -9.83
C SER A 5 19.46 -12.05 -10.71
N GLY A 6 19.51 -11.77 -12.02
CA GLY A 6 18.46 -12.11 -12.98
C GLY A 6 17.35 -11.07 -13.14
N LYS A 7 17.43 -9.89 -12.50
CA LYS A 7 16.40 -8.82 -12.58
C LYS A 7 16.06 -8.42 -14.01
N SER A 8 17.06 -8.04 -14.79
CA SER A 8 16.86 -7.64 -16.18
C SER A 8 16.34 -8.79 -17.05
N HIS A 9 16.77 -10.03 -16.81
CA HIS A 9 16.23 -11.20 -17.52
C HIS A 9 14.76 -11.45 -17.18
N MET A 10 14.35 -11.21 -15.93
CA MET A 10 12.96 -11.32 -15.51
C MET A 10 12.09 -10.19 -16.10
N MET A 11 12.60 -8.96 -16.13
CA MET A 11 11.87 -7.79 -16.65
C MET A 11 11.80 -7.78 -18.17
N ARG A 12 12.94 -7.95 -18.85
CA ARG A 12 13.07 -7.89 -20.32
C ARG A 12 12.80 -9.22 -21.00
N GLY A 13 13.07 -10.34 -20.34
CA GLY A 13 13.08 -11.65 -20.96
C GLY A 13 14.46 -12.03 -21.51
N GLY A 14 14.53 -13.20 -22.14
CA GLY A 14 15.68 -13.69 -22.88
C GLY A 14 15.33 -14.02 -24.32
N THR A 15 16.24 -14.70 -25.02
CA THR A 15 16.06 -15.08 -26.44
C THR A 15 14.90 -16.05 -26.66
N SER A 16 14.51 -16.81 -25.64
CA SER A 16 13.43 -17.81 -25.70
C SER A 16 12.31 -17.57 -24.68
N THR A 17 12.40 -16.50 -23.88
CA THR A 17 11.49 -16.25 -22.77
C THR A 17 11.00 -14.80 -22.77
N VAL A 18 9.68 -14.63 -22.77
CA VAL A 18 9.02 -13.32 -22.67
C VAL A 18 9.13 -12.79 -21.24
N GLY A 19 9.62 -11.54 -21.11
CA GLY A 19 9.79 -10.83 -19.84
C GLY A 19 8.50 -10.24 -19.28
N MET A 20 8.56 -9.77 -18.03
CA MET A 20 7.41 -9.14 -17.37
C MET A 20 6.90 -7.89 -18.08
N VAL A 21 7.78 -7.09 -18.71
CA VAL A 21 7.34 -5.89 -19.42
C VAL A 21 6.37 -6.24 -20.55
N GLU A 22 6.75 -7.19 -21.40
CA GLU A 22 5.92 -7.61 -22.52
C GLU A 22 4.61 -8.25 -22.04
N ARG A 23 4.63 -9.13 -21.03
CA ARG A 23 3.40 -9.74 -20.49
C ARG A 23 2.45 -8.73 -19.86
N CYS A 24 2.98 -7.73 -19.15
CA CYS A 24 2.16 -6.68 -18.55
C CYS A 24 1.54 -5.78 -19.62
N LEU A 25 2.29 -5.46 -20.69
CA LEU A 25 1.76 -4.71 -21.83
C LEU A 25 0.67 -5.52 -22.54
N GLU A 26 0.91 -6.79 -22.84
CA GLU A 26 -0.06 -7.70 -23.47
C GLU A 26 -1.37 -7.73 -22.68
N ALA A 27 -1.29 -8.01 -21.37
CA ALA A 27 -2.46 -8.04 -20.49
C ALA A 27 -3.19 -6.70 -20.42
N MET A 28 -2.46 -5.57 -20.42
CA MET A 28 -3.06 -4.24 -20.43
C MET A 28 -3.82 -3.98 -21.73
N PHE A 29 -3.23 -4.30 -22.89
CA PHE A 29 -3.89 -4.12 -24.18
C PHE A 29 -5.11 -5.04 -24.34
N ASP A 30 -5.04 -6.28 -23.86
CA ASP A 30 -6.18 -7.20 -23.82
C ASP A 30 -7.33 -6.64 -22.99
N LEU A 31 -7.05 -6.13 -21.79
CA LEU A 31 -8.06 -5.51 -20.93
C LEU A 31 -8.71 -4.28 -21.56
N VAL A 32 -7.92 -3.43 -22.24
CA VAL A 32 -8.44 -2.26 -22.96
C VAL A 32 -9.31 -2.71 -24.15
N HIS A 33 -8.88 -3.75 -24.86
CA HIS A 33 -9.63 -4.29 -25.98
C HIS A 33 -10.96 -4.91 -25.53
N ASP A 34 -10.96 -5.68 -24.44
CA ASP A 34 -12.18 -6.26 -23.88
C ASP A 34 -13.12 -5.18 -23.32
N ALA A 35 -12.58 -4.15 -22.68
CA ALA A 35 -13.37 -3.01 -22.21
C ALA A 35 -14.04 -2.24 -23.35
N SER A 36 -13.35 -2.04 -24.48
CA SER A 36 -13.93 -1.37 -25.65
C SER A 36 -14.96 -2.23 -26.39
N LYS A 37 -14.85 -3.56 -26.34
CA LYS A 37 -15.90 -4.48 -26.82
C LYS A 37 -17.16 -4.42 -25.97
N GLN A 38 -17.02 -4.28 -24.65
CA GLN A 38 -18.15 -4.22 -23.72
C GLN A 38 -18.93 -2.91 -23.84
N ASP A 39 -18.24 -1.81 -24.14
CA ASP A 39 -18.84 -0.48 -24.30
C ASP A 39 -18.22 0.26 -25.49
N ALA A 40 -18.97 0.32 -26.59
CA ALA A 40 -18.54 0.99 -27.82
C ALA A 40 -18.44 2.52 -27.71
N SER A 41 -19.02 3.12 -26.67
CA SER A 41 -18.91 4.56 -26.39
C SER A 41 -17.64 4.93 -25.64
N ARG A 42 -16.93 3.93 -25.09
CA ARG A 42 -15.71 4.10 -24.30
C ARG A 42 -14.52 4.41 -25.19
N LEU A 43 -13.96 5.61 -25.03
CA LEU A 43 -12.73 6.02 -25.71
C LEU A 43 -11.54 5.79 -24.78
N THR A 44 -10.54 5.03 -25.24
CA THR A 44 -9.31 4.79 -24.48
C THR A 44 -8.10 5.28 -25.25
N TYR A 45 -7.24 6.05 -24.57
CA TYR A 45 -5.99 6.59 -25.07
C TYR A 45 -4.85 6.08 -24.20
N ILE A 46 -3.81 5.52 -24.81
CA ILE A 46 -2.65 4.96 -24.11
C ILE A 46 -1.42 5.76 -24.51
N GLU A 47 -0.66 6.19 -23.52
CA GLU A 47 0.66 6.80 -23.70
C GLU A 47 1.71 6.03 -22.91
N MET A 48 2.92 5.94 -23.48
CA MET A 48 4.02 5.18 -22.92
C MET A 48 5.33 5.98 -23.03
N GLY A 49 6.16 5.88 -22.00
CA GLY A 49 7.51 6.42 -22.00
C GLY A 49 8.48 5.44 -21.37
N CYS A 50 9.69 5.38 -21.92
CA CYS A 50 10.78 4.57 -21.40
C CYS A 50 11.98 5.47 -21.12
N LEU A 51 12.54 5.40 -19.92
CA LEU A 51 13.67 6.24 -19.51
C LEU A 51 14.73 5.47 -18.72
N TRP A 52 15.95 5.98 -18.81
CA TRP A 52 17.06 5.57 -17.95
C TRP A 52 17.17 6.60 -16.83
N VAL A 53 16.92 6.17 -15.59
CA VAL A 53 17.01 7.05 -14.41
C VAL A 53 18.40 6.92 -13.80
N GLN A 54 19.08 8.05 -13.62
CA GLN A 54 20.40 8.15 -12.99
C GLN A 54 20.39 9.26 -11.94
N ASP A 55 20.99 9.03 -10.78
CA ASP A 55 21.04 10.04 -9.70
C ASP A 55 22.06 11.15 -9.92
N ALA A 56 22.93 11.02 -10.94
CA ALA A 56 23.96 12.01 -11.24
C ALA A 56 23.46 13.19 -12.11
N SER A 57 22.23 13.15 -12.64
CA SER A 57 21.71 14.24 -13.47
C SER A 57 20.84 15.19 -12.65
N GLU A 58 21.32 16.42 -12.47
CA GLU A 58 20.53 17.55 -11.91
C GLU A 58 19.29 17.90 -12.75
N THR A 59 19.20 17.35 -13.97
CA THR A 59 18.03 17.43 -14.83
C THR A 59 17.14 16.21 -14.63
N ASN A 60 16.15 16.33 -13.74
CA ASN A 60 14.96 15.48 -13.72
C ASN A 60 14.15 15.71 -15.01
N ALA A 61 14.64 15.19 -16.14
CA ALA A 61 13.98 15.35 -17.42
C ALA A 61 12.61 14.66 -17.36
N ALA A 62 11.54 15.44 -17.55
CA ALA A 62 10.20 14.93 -17.66
C ALA A 62 10.18 13.79 -18.70
N THR A 63 9.54 12.68 -18.35
CA THR A 63 9.46 11.52 -19.25
C THR A 63 8.64 11.93 -20.48
N ALA A 64 9.26 11.91 -21.66
CA ALA A 64 8.55 12.12 -22.91
C ALA A 64 7.60 10.93 -23.14
N LEU A 65 6.30 11.16 -22.96
CA LEU A 65 5.27 10.17 -23.20
C LEU A 65 4.84 10.23 -24.68
N GLN A 66 4.78 9.08 -25.32
CA GLN A 66 4.34 8.93 -26.70
C GLN A 66 3.03 8.13 -26.75
N ALA A 67 2.10 8.55 -27.61
CA ALA A 67 0.88 7.80 -27.86
C ALA A 67 1.19 6.44 -28.49
N VAL A 68 0.59 5.38 -27.94
CA VAL A 68 0.77 3.99 -28.41
C VAL A 68 -0.60 3.39 -28.71
N ARG A 69 -0.76 2.78 -29.90
CA ARG A 69 -2.06 2.27 -30.36
C ARG A 69 -2.18 0.75 -30.29
N THR A 70 -1.07 0.05 -30.47
CA THR A 70 -1.01 -1.41 -30.47
C THR A 70 0.07 -1.93 -29.53
N LEU A 71 -0.05 -3.20 -29.13
CA LEU A 71 1.00 -3.89 -28.38
C LEU A 71 2.35 -3.84 -29.13
N ASN A 72 2.33 -4.00 -30.46
CA ASN A 72 3.54 -3.95 -31.28
C ASN A 72 4.21 -2.57 -31.23
N ASP A 73 3.45 -1.48 -31.25
CA ASP A 73 4.00 -0.13 -31.12
C ASP A 73 4.69 0.04 -29.74
N ALA A 74 4.07 -0.49 -28.68
CA ALA A 74 4.59 -0.45 -27.31
C ALA A 74 5.93 -1.20 -27.21
N LEU A 75 5.98 -2.41 -27.78
CA LEU A 75 7.16 -3.27 -27.76
C LEU A 75 8.28 -2.68 -28.61
N GLN A 76 7.98 -2.09 -29.77
CA GLN A 76 8.98 -1.40 -30.59
C GLN A 76 9.61 -0.22 -29.84
N LEU A 77 8.81 0.56 -29.10
CA LEU A 77 9.29 1.67 -28.28
C LEU A 77 10.18 1.16 -27.13
N TYR A 78 9.77 0.10 -26.46
CA TYR A 78 10.57 -0.55 -25.42
C TYR A 78 11.88 -1.12 -25.97
N GLU A 79 11.86 -1.82 -27.10
CA GLU A 79 13.06 -2.36 -27.74
C GLU A 79 14.03 -1.27 -28.20
N ALA A 80 13.51 -0.16 -28.74
CA ALA A 80 14.33 0.99 -29.11
C ALA A 80 15.05 1.58 -27.88
N HIS A 81 14.33 1.70 -26.77
CA HIS A 81 14.92 2.13 -25.49
C HIS A 81 16.00 1.17 -24.98
N GLN A 82 15.76 -0.14 -25.07
CA GLN A 82 16.73 -1.17 -24.69
C GLN A 82 17.96 -1.18 -25.60
N ARG A 83 17.80 -0.87 -26.89
CA ARG A 83 18.92 -0.73 -27.84
C ARG A 83 19.75 0.53 -27.60
N ALA A 84 19.12 1.59 -27.12
CA ALA A 84 19.79 2.85 -26.80
C ALA A 84 20.64 2.79 -25.52
N MET A 85 20.71 1.64 -24.82
CA MET A 85 21.34 1.44 -23.50
C MET A 85 22.57 2.35 -23.25
N VAL A 86 22.39 3.36 -22.40
CA VAL A 86 23.39 4.44 -22.21
C VAL A 86 24.31 4.21 -21.00
N ALA A 87 23.92 3.43 -19.97
CA ALA A 87 24.74 3.32 -18.78
C ALA A 87 24.58 2.00 -18.00
N THR A 88 25.70 1.53 -17.45
CA THR A 88 25.80 0.35 -16.57
C THR A 88 25.28 0.59 -15.15
N ASN A 89 25.04 1.84 -14.77
CA ASN A 89 24.64 2.26 -13.41
C ASN A 89 23.30 3.04 -13.39
N ALA A 90 22.37 2.72 -14.28
CA ALA A 90 21.06 3.37 -14.36
C ALA A 90 19.92 2.40 -14.01
N HIS A 91 18.81 2.94 -13.55
CA HIS A 91 17.54 2.20 -13.49
C HIS A 91 16.86 2.28 -14.86
N SER A 92 16.23 1.20 -15.32
CA SER A 92 15.36 1.25 -16.50
C SER A 92 13.92 1.35 -16.02
N ALA A 93 13.20 2.39 -16.43
CA ALA A 93 11.82 2.61 -16.03
C ALA A 93 10.94 2.74 -17.27
N VAL A 94 9.83 2.01 -17.25
CA VAL A 94 8.78 2.04 -18.27
C VAL A 94 7.51 2.52 -17.59
N LEU A 95 6.89 3.58 -18.13
CA LEU A 95 5.62 4.12 -17.65
C LEU A 95 4.59 4.03 -18.77
N CYS A 96 3.44 3.47 -18.44
CA CYS A 96 2.25 3.45 -19.28
C CYS A 96 1.13 4.18 -18.55
N ARG A 97 0.44 5.09 -19.24
CA ARG A 97 -0.78 5.74 -18.74
C ARG A 97 -1.93 5.42 -19.67
N VAL A 98 -3.01 4.94 -19.09
CA VAL A 98 -4.25 4.59 -19.77
C VAL A 98 -5.31 5.59 -19.36
N HIS A 99 -5.71 6.43 -20.30
CA HIS A 99 -6.78 7.41 -20.16
C HIS A 99 -8.04 6.80 -20.76
N SER A 100 -9.12 6.70 -19.99
CA SER A 100 -10.34 6.07 -20.43
C SER A 100 -11.55 6.96 -20.11
N SER A 101 -12.29 7.33 -21.14
CA SER A 101 -13.53 8.10 -21.03
C SER A 101 -14.71 7.16 -20.88
N TYR A 102 -15.47 7.31 -19.80
CA TYR A 102 -16.67 6.55 -19.49
C TYR A 102 -17.75 7.47 -18.90
N GLN A 103 -18.96 7.48 -19.48
CA GLN A 103 -20.11 8.26 -18.98
C GLN A 103 -19.77 9.73 -18.64
N HIS A 104 -19.06 10.44 -19.53
CA HIS A 104 -18.60 11.82 -19.34
C HIS A 104 -17.56 12.04 -18.23
N THR A 105 -16.99 10.97 -17.67
CA THR A 105 -15.85 11.02 -16.75
C THR A 105 -14.60 10.46 -17.42
N VAL A 106 -13.44 11.03 -17.11
CA VAL A 106 -12.15 10.52 -17.59
C VAL A 106 -11.40 9.90 -16.42
N VAL A 107 -11.12 8.61 -16.52
CA VAL A 107 -10.33 7.87 -15.54
C VAL A 107 -8.94 7.64 -16.11
N VAL A 108 -7.92 7.92 -15.31
CA VAL A 108 -6.51 7.73 -15.68
C VAL A 108 -5.88 6.70 -14.76
N GLY A 109 -5.35 5.63 -15.33
CA GLY A 109 -4.55 4.62 -14.63
C GLY A 109 -3.09 4.68 -15.07
N SER A 110 -2.16 4.53 -14.13
CA SER A 110 -0.72 4.45 -14.40
C SER A 110 -0.20 3.05 -14.07
N LEU A 111 0.66 2.51 -14.93
CA LEU A 111 1.47 1.32 -14.69
C LEU A 111 2.93 1.69 -14.87
N ALA A 112 3.75 1.50 -13.83
CA ALA A 112 5.19 1.59 -13.95
C ALA A 112 5.86 0.24 -13.71
N LEU A 113 6.84 -0.03 -14.55
CA LEU A 113 7.66 -1.24 -14.52
C LEU A 113 9.10 -0.79 -14.44
N VAL A 114 9.77 -1.15 -13.35
CA VAL A 114 11.10 -0.62 -13.04
C VAL A 114 12.09 -1.77 -12.86
N ASP A 115 13.13 -1.79 -13.69
CA ASP A 115 14.32 -2.60 -13.45
C ASP A 115 15.34 -1.78 -12.66
N VAL A 116 15.40 -2.08 -11.36
CA VAL A 116 16.23 -1.35 -10.40
C VAL A 116 17.70 -1.75 -10.58
N ASN A 117 18.60 -0.76 -10.60
CA ASN A 117 20.04 -1.00 -10.63
C ASN A 117 20.46 -1.94 -9.48
N GLY A 118 21.28 -2.95 -9.80
CA GLY A 118 21.76 -3.94 -8.85
C GLY A 118 22.76 -3.42 -7.81
N ALA A 119 23.30 -2.21 -8.00
CA ALA A 119 24.11 -1.50 -7.02
C ALA A 119 23.28 -0.71 -5.99
N SER A 120 21.99 -0.49 -6.24
CA SER A 120 21.11 0.31 -5.37
C SER A 120 20.42 -0.56 -4.32
N SER A 121 20.42 -0.12 -3.07
CA SER A 121 19.58 -0.70 -2.00
C SER A 121 18.20 -0.01 -1.97
N MET A 122 17.17 -0.71 -1.50
CA MET A 122 15.79 -0.20 -1.35
C MET A 122 15.39 -0.31 0.13
N VAL A 123 14.80 0.74 0.69
CA VAL A 123 14.23 0.73 2.04
C VAL A 123 12.85 1.37 1.96
N ALA A 124 11.81 0.62 2.31
CA ALA A 124 10.48 1.19 2.49
C ALA A 124 10.45 1.97 3.80
N LEU A 125 10.16 3.27 3.75
CA LEU A 125 10.00 4.10 4.93
C LEU A 125 8.50 4.31 5.20
N PRO A 126 8.05 4.21 6.46
CA PRO A 126 6.74 4.73 6.82
C PRO A 126 6.76 6.26 6.65
N CYS A 127 5.74 6.82 5.99
CA CYS A 127 5.55 8.27 6.01
C CYS A 127 5.26 8.68 7.46
N ASP A 128 6.03 9.63 8.00
CA ASP A 128 5.62 10.34 9.20
C ASP A 128 4.32 11.11 8.90
N PRO A 129 3.31 11.07 9.79
CA PRO A 129 2.00 11.62 9.48
C PRO A 129 2.03 13.14 9.60
N PRO A 130 1.40 13.84 8.63
CA PRO A 130 0.34 14.74 9.08
C PRO A 130 -0.94 14.50 8.27
N SER A 131 -2.08 14.56 8.96
CA SER A 131 -3.45 14.51 8.44
C SER A 131 -4.02 13.13 8.02
N SER A 132 -4.53 12.42 9.02
CA SER A 132 -5.84 11.73 9.12
C SER A 132 -6.58 11.10 7.91
N THR A 133 -5.99 10.88 6.74
CA THR A 133 -6.65 10.13 5.66
C THR A 133 -5.67 9.30 4.83
N ALA A 134 -5.86 7.98 4.87
CA ALA A 134 -5.31 6.93 4.02
C ALA A 134 -3.87 6.42 4.31
N ASN A 135 -3.77 5.08 4.31
CA ASN A 135 -2.57 4.25 4.38
C ASN A 135 -1.66 4.43 3.15
N ASN A 136 -1.16 5.64 2.90
CA ASN A 136 -0.29 5.89 1.77
C ASN A 136 1.16 5.60 2.17
N VAL A 137 1.68 4.46 1.73
CA VAL A 137 3.11 4.13 1.82
C VAL A 137 3.80 4.79 0.64
N GLU A 138 4.62 5.82 0.89
CA GLU A 138 5.49 6.37 -0.14
C GLU A 138 6.67 5.42 -0.34
N LEU A 139 6.86 4.95 -1.58
CA LEU A 139 8.00 4.10 -1.92
C LEU A 139 9.24 4.99 -2.04
N VAL A 140 9.95 5.17 -0.94
CA VAL A 140 11.28 5.79 -0.95
C VAL A 140 12.31 4.78 -1.45
N ILE A 141 13.13 5.17 -2.42
CA ILE A 141 14.30 4.40 -2.85
C ILE A 141 15.53 5.17 -2.36
N PRO A 142 16.09 4.82 -1.18
CA PRO A 142 17.04 5.68 -0.45
C PRO A 142 18.33 5.98 -1.22
N HIS A 143 18.67 5.10 -2.17
CA HIS A 143 19.85 5.24 -3.00
C HIS A 143 19.51 5.67 -4.44
N SER A 144 18.26 6.11 -4.68
CA SER A 144 17.87 6.79 -5.90
C SER A 144 16.78 7.84 -5.69
N SER A 145 17.22 9.07 -5.45
CA SER A 145 16.36 10.26 -5.34
C SER A 145 15.62 10.54 -6.65
N ALA A 146 16.27 10.31 -7.79
CA ALA A 146 15.69 10.53 -9.10
C ALA A 146 14.54 9.52 -9.37
N LEU A 147 14.72 8.26 -8.98
CA LEU A 147 13.68 7.24 -9.16
C LEU A 147 12.52 7.41 -8.17
N THR A 148 12.82 7.85 -6.94
CA THR A 148 11.81 8.20 -5.94
C THR A 148 10.94 9.37 -6.43
N TRP A 149 11.58 10.45 -6.89
CA TRP A 149 10.89 11.60 -7.48
C TRP A 149 10.06 11.19 -8.70
N TRP A 150 10.64 10.42 -9.62
CA TRP A 150 9.95 9.94 -10.81
C TRP A 150 8.71 9.13 -10.46
N HIS A 151 8.83 8.18 -9.52
CA HIS A 151 7.70 7.37 -9.07
C HIS A 151 6.61 8.23 -8.42
N SER A 152 6.97 9.16 -7.52
CA SER A 152 6.03 10.07 -6.87
C SER A 152 5.30 11.01 -7.84
N THR A 153 5.94 11.37 -8.96
CA THR A 153 5.37 12.28 -9.97
C THR A 153 4.31 11.60 -10.82
N TYR A 154 4.48 10.31 -11.15
CA TYR A 154 3.62 9.62 -12.12
C TYR A 154 2.63 8.62 -11.52
N MET A 155 2.85 8.21 -10.27
CA MET A 155 1.89 7.42 -9.53
C MET A 155 0.87 8.29 -8.82
N GLY A 156 -0.39 7.86 -8.87
CA GLY A 156 -1.45 8.50 -8.09
C GLY A 156 -1.27 8.27 -6.58
N SER A 157 -2.08 8.97 -5.79
CA SER A 157 -2.09 8.84 -4.32
C SER A 157 -2.43 7.44 -3.80
N SER A 158 -3.05 6.59 -4.63
CA SER A 158 -3.35 5.19 -4.33
C SER A 158 -2.82 4.29 -5.45
N TYR A 159 -1.84 3.44 -5.13
CA TYR A 159 -1.25 2.47 -6.06
C TYR A 159 -0.96 1.13 -5.35
N VAL A 160 -0.80 0.06 -6.14
CA VAL A 160 -0.51 -1.29 -5.63
C VAL A 160 0.91 -1.69 -6.04
N PRO A 161 1.90 -1.63 -5.14
CA PRO A 161 3.27 -2.02 -5.46
C PRO A 161 3.40 -3.55 -5.55
N CYS A 162 4.19 -4.02 -6.52
CA CYS A 162 4.63 -5.41 -6.61
C CYS A 162 6.16 -5.45 -6.69
N LEU A 163 6.81 -6.04 -5.67
CA LEU A 163 8.26 -6.15 -5.62
C LEU A 163 8.71 -7.55 -6.05
N LEU A 164 9.47 -7.61 -7.13
CA LEU A 164 10.07 -8.86 -7.63
C LEU A 164 11.55 -8.92 -7.24
N LEU A 165 11.92 -9.92 -6.45
CA LEU A 165 13.28 -10.10 -5.93
C LEU A 165 14.05 -11.17 -6.71
N GLY A 166 14.94 -10.75 -7.61
CA GLY A 166 15.97 -11.63 -8.16
C GLY A 166 17.04 -11.94 -7.10
N LEU A 167 17.19 -13.21 -6.74
CA LEU A 167 18.14 -13.69 -5.73
C LEU A 167 19.20 -14.60 -6.38
N ARG A 168 20.47 -14.43 -5.98
CA ARG A 168 21.53 -15.37 -6.33
C ARG A 168 21.52 -16.50 -5.30
N THR A 169 21.52 -17.74 -5.78
CA THR A 169 21.52 -18.95 -4.92
C THR A 169 22.93 -19.50 -4.67
N HIS A 170 23.95 -18.95 -5.31
CA HIS A 170 25.32 -19.43 -5.19
C HIS A 170 25.94 -19.04 -3.83
N ALA A 171 26.58 -20.00 -3.15
CA ALA A 171 27.12 -19.85 -1.80
C ALA A 171 28.14 -18.70 -1.66
N SER A 172 28.90 -18.39 -2.72
CA SER A 172 29.87 -17.28 -2.73
C SER A 172 29.25 -15.88 -2.64
N CYS A 173 27.92 -15.75 -2.81
CA CYS A 173 27.21 -14.48 -2.77
C CYS A 173 26.44 -14.26 -1.44
N GLN A 174 26.54 -15.17 -0.47
CA GLN A 174 25.84 -15.11 0.82
C GLN A 174 26.66 -14.42 1.94
N GLN A 175 27.47 -13.41 1.60
CA GLN A 175 28.18 -12.62 2.63
C GLN A 175 27.21 -11.65 3.31
N GLN A 176 27.19 -11.69 4.65
CA GLN A 176 26.41 -10.79 5.51
C GLN A 176 26.74 -9.32 5.20
N PRO A 177 25.76 -8.40 5.25
CA PRO A 177 26.05 -6.97 5.26
C PRO A 177 26.78 -6.62 6.56
N ASP A 178 28.07 -6.30 6.47
CA ASP A 178 28.81 -5.68 7.55
C ASP A 178 28.16 -4.33 7.91
N HIS A 179 27.77 -4.21 9.18
CA HIS A 179 27.27 -2.97 9.76
C HIS A 179 28.41 -1.94 9.85
N THR A 180 28.58 -1.11 8.83
CA THR A 180 29.26 0.17 8.96
C THR A 180 28.22 1.28 8.86
N SER A 181 27.83 1.80 10.03
CA SER A 181 26.99 2.99 10.17
C SER A 181 27.73 4.22 9.61
N PRO A 182 27.10 5.08 8.79
CA PRO A 182 27.51 6.47 8.66
C PRO A 182 26.72 7.34 9.64
N LEU A 183 27.42 8.39 10.06
CA LEU A 183 27.09 9.36 11.11
C LEU A 183 25.84 10.20 10.82
N SER A 184 25.28 10.71 11.92
CA SER A 184 24.10 11.58 12.08
C SER A 184 24.06 12.84 11.20
N PRO A 185 22.87 13.41 10.93
CA PRO A 185 22.69 14.59 10.10
C PRO A 185 22.90 15.90 10.88
N VAL A 186 23.40 16.91 10.17
CA VAL A 186 23.47 18.31 10.59
C VAL A 186 22.12 18.99 10.32
N MET A 187 21.67 19.75 11.32
CA MET A 187 20.54 20.67 11.29
C MET A 187 20.72 21.77 10.25
N THR A 188 19.68 22.08 9.48
CA THR A 188 19.40 23.46 9.01
C THR A 188 17.91 23.71 8.91
N THR A 189 17.59 24.93 9.30
CA THR A 189 16.32 25.60 9.59
C THR A 189 15.67 26.27 8.37
N SER A 190 14.42 26.73 8.57
CA SER A 190 13.69 27.81 7.87
C SER A 190 13.13 27.48 6.48
N SER A 191 11.97 27.97 6.02
CA SER A 191 11.05 29.03 6.49
C SER A 191 9.66 28.87 5.84
N ASP A 192 8.68 29.48 6.51
CA ASP A 192 7.35 29.97 6.07
C ASP A 192 7.09 30.10 4.55
N ASP A 193 5.89 29.70 4.12
CA ASP A 193 4.87 30.66 3.66
C ASP A 193 3.48 30.01 3.60
N SER A 194 2.50 30.84 3.91
CA SER A 194 1.10 30.59 4.24
C SER A 194 0.20 30.36 3.02
N ASP A 195 -0.95 29.70 3.22
CA ASP A 195 -2.26 30.39 3.20
C ASP A 195 -3.42 29.40 3.45
N ASP A 196 -4.24 29.77 4.43
CA ASP A 196 -5.48 29.14 4.86
C ASP A 196 -6.60 29.33 3.81
N GLU A 197 -7.25 28.24 3.42
CA GLU A 197 -8.63 28.29 2.92
C GLU A 197 -9.39 27.10 3.52
N SER A 198 -10.35 27.39 4.40
CA SER A 198 -11.67 26.75 4.52
C SER A 198 -12.10 26.49 5.98
N GLU A 199 -12.98 27.35 6.50
CA GLU A 199 -14.00 26.89 7.44
C GLU A 199 -15.38 27.40 7.00
N GLN A 200 -16.17 26.49 6.41
CA GLN A 200 -17.60 26.48 6.68
C GLN A 200 -18.11 25.04 6.81
N VAL A 201 -18.20 24.67 8.09
CA VAL A 201 -18.90 23.52 8.66
C VAL A 201 -20.35 23.46 8.17
N VAL A 202 -20.79 22.32 7.62
CA VAL A 202 -22.16 21.82 7.87
C VAL A 202 -22.16 20.29 7.97
N THR A 203 -22.44 19.82 9.18
CA THR A 203 -22.74 18.45 9.59
C THR A 203 -24.18 18.04 9.22
N ILE A 204 -24.30 16.94 8.49
CA ILE A 204 -25.16 15.75 8.65
C ILE A 204 -26.59 15.88 9.27
N SER A 205 -27.55 15.31 8.51
CA SER A 205 -28.83 14.63 8.88
C SER A 205 -30.14 15.44 9.03
N GLN A 206 -31.12 15.17 8.14
CA GLN A 206 -32.47 14.60 8.42
C GLN A 206 -33.52 14.95 7.33
N LEU A 207 -34.22 13.91 6.83
CA LEU A 207 -35.63 13.89 6.37
C LEU A 207 -36.10 14.80 5.19
N PRO A 208 -37.22 14.47 4.52
CA PRO A 208 -37.50 14.89 3.15
C PRO A 208 -37.69 16.41 3.04
N THR A 209 -36.96 17.02 2.11
CA THR A 209 -36.79 18.46 2.04
C THR A 209 -38.08 19.19 1.63
N LYS A 210 -38.42 20.25 2.37
CA LYS A 210 -39.54 21.20 2.17
C LYS A 210 -39.72 21.71 0.74
N ARG A 211 -38.70 21.60 -0.12
CA ARG A 211 -38.74 22.03 -1.53
C ARG A 211 -39.69 21.22 -2.40
N SER A 212 -39.95 19.94 -2.10
CA SER A 212 -40.90 19.14 -2.90
C SER A 212 -42.36 19.43 -2.55
N LEU A 213 -42.65 19.72 -1.28
CA LEU A 213 -43.98 20.13 -0.81
C LEU A 213 -44.35 21.54 -1.32
N ASP A 214 -43.40 22.49 -1.29
CA ASP A 214 -43.61 23.84 -1.80
C ASP A 214 -43.83 23.86 -3.33
N ALA A 215 -43.21 22.94 -4.07
CA ALA A 215 -43.44 22.78 -5.50
C ALA A 215 -44.86 22.26 -5.80
N ALA A 216 -45.33 21.26 -5.03
CA ALA A 216 -46.68 20.73 -5.15
C ALA A 216 -47.77 21.75 -4.75
N LEU A 217 -47.52 22.55 -3.70
CA LEU A 217 -48.45 23.61 -3.28
C LEU A 217 -48.52 24.76 -4.29
N LYS A 218 -47.41 25.10 -4.96
CA LYS A 218 -47.41 26.08 -6.06
C LYS A 218 -48.15 25.58 -7.29
N ALA A 219 -48.03 24.31 -7.64
CA ALA A 219 -48.78 23.71 -8.75
C ALA A 219 -50.30 23.73 -8.48
N LEU A 220 -50.72 23.39 -7.25
CA LEU A 220 -52.13 23.43 -6.84
C LEU A 220 -52.70 24.88 -6.84
N ALA A 221 -51.89 25.86 -6.45
CA ALA A 221 -52.29 27.27 -6.50
C ALA A 221 -52.47 27.78 -7.94
N ALA A 222 -51.61 27.33 -8.87
CA ALA A 222 -51.72 27.66 -10.29
C ALA A 222 -52.99 27.09 -10.93
N GLU A 223 -53.37 25.85 -10.59
CA GLU A 223 -54.62 25.26 -11.08
C GLU A 223 -55.87 26.01 -10.57
N LYS A 224 -55.92 26.36 -9.27
CA LYS A 224 -57.04 27.14 -8.71
C LYS A 224 -57.21 28.50 -9.39
N ALA A 225 -56.09 29.15 -9.75
CA ALA A 225 -56.12 30.43 -10.45
C ALA A 225 -56.68 30.30 -11.88
N LEU A 226 -56.38 29.20 -12.59
CA LEU A 226 -56.95 28.90 -13.90
C LEU A 226 -58.45 28.65 -13.81
N THR A 227 -58.93 27.88 -12.83
CA THR A 227 -60.36 27.60 -12.65
C THR A 227 -61.18 28.88 -12.44
N LEU A 228 -60.67 29.82 -11.63
CA LEU A 228 -61.34 31.10 -11.38
C LEU A 228 -61.42 31.97 -12.65
N ARG A 229 -60.37 31.99 -13.49
CA ARG A 229 -60.39 32.72 -14.77
C ARG A 229 -61.42 32.14 -15.74
N CYS A 230 -61.53 30.81 -15.79
CA CYS A 230 -62.56 30.14 -16.61
C CYS A 230 -63.98 30.48 -16.12
N ALA A 231 -64.23 30.49 -14.81
CA ALA A 231 -65.55 30.84 -14.26
C ALA A 231 -65.98 32.29 -14.60
N VAL A 232 -65.06 33.25 -14.51
CA VAL A 232 -65.33 34.66 -14.88
C VAL A 232 -65.70 34.79 -16.35
N ARG A 233 -65.00 34.09 -17.25
CA ARG A 233 -65.27 34.13 -18.68
C ARG A 233 -66.63 33.53 -19.05
N ILE A 234 -67.05 32.47 -18.37
CA ILE A 234 -68.38 31.87 -18.54
C ILE A 234 -69.49 32.85 -18.09
N SER A 235 -69.29 33.57 -16.98
CA SER A 235 -70.25 34.58 -16.52
C SER A 235 -70.43 35.71 -17.54
N GLN A 236 -69.33 36.23 -18.09
CA GLN A 236 -69.36 37.32 -19.08
C GLN A 236 -70.11 36.92 -20.36
N LEU A 237 -69.94 35.68 -20.82
CA LEU A 237 -70.67 35.15 -21.98
C LEU A 237 -72.18 35.07 -21.74
N ASN A 238 -72.59 34.64 -20.54
CA ASN A 238 -74.01 34.56 -20.17
C ASN A 238 -74.69 35.94 -20.13
N ASP A 239 -73.98 36.98 -19.70
CA ASP A 239 -74.52 38.35 -19.68
C ASP A 239 -74.67 38.94 -21.08
N MET A 240 -73.74 38.64 -22.01
CA MET A 240 -73.87 39.03 -23.41
C MET A 240 -75.10 38.39 -24.08
N ILE A 241 -75.37 37.11 -23.80
CA ILE A 241 -76.54 36.40 -24.35
C ILE A 241 -77.85 37.03 -23.87
N LYS A 242 -77.94 37.41 -22.59
CA LYS A 242 -79.12 38.10 -22.04
C LYS A 242 -79.35 39.46 -22.72
N PHE A 243 -78.27 40.21 -22.96
CA PHE A 243 -78.37 41.52 -23.63
C PHE A 243 -78.87 41.41 -25.07
N GLN A 244 -78.38 40.41 -25.83
CA GLN A 244 -78.82 40.17 -27.21
C GLN A 244 -80.31 39.78 -27.28
N ARG A 245 -80.80 38.94 -26.36
CA ARG A 245 -82.23 38.57 -26.31
C ARG A 245 -83.13 39.78 -26.04
N ALA A 246 -82.74 40.66 -25.10
CA ALA A 246 -83.49 41.87 -24.80
C ALA A 246 -83.51 42.88 -25.98
N ALA A 247 -82.45 42.94 -26.78
CA ALA A 247 -82.38 43.78 -27.97
C ALA A 247 -83.32 43.28 -29.08
N GLN A 248 -83.38 41.97 -29.32
CA GLN A 248 -84.28 41.37 -30.31
C GLN A 248 -85.77 41.58 -29.94
N GLU A 249 -86.12 41.45 -28.66
CA GLU A 249 -87.50 41.62 -28.19
C GLU A 249 -87.99 43.07 -28.36
N LYS A 250 -87.11 44.07 -28.20
CA LYS A 250 -87.42 45.48 -28.49
C LYS A 250 -87.65 45.75 -29.98
N ALA A 251 -86.90 45.10 -30.86
CA ALA A 251 -87.06 45.27 -32.30
C ALA A 251 -88.40 44.70 -32.80
N ALA A 252 -88.84 43.55 -32.28
CA ALA A 252 -90.12 42.94 -32.60
C ALA A 252 -91.31 43.85 -32.26
N ARG A 253 -91.34 44.40 -31.03
CA ARG A 253 -92.41 45.31 -30.59
C ARG A 253 -92.53 46.59 -31.42
N ALA A 254 -91.42 47.08 -31.98
CA ALA A 254 -91.43 48.28 -32.82
C ALA A 254 -92.00 48.01 -34.23
N ALA A 255 -91.87 46.77 -34.74
CA ALA A 255 -92.44 46.37 -36.03
C ALA A 255 -93.97 46.24 -35.95
N ASP A 256 -94.50 45.63 -34.89
CA ASP A 256 -95.95 45.43 -34.69
C ASP A 256 -96.71 46.76 -34.62
N LYS A 257 -96.12 47.76 -33.95
CA LYS A 257 -96.73 49.10 -33.84
C LYS A 257 -96.87 49.80 -35.20
N ARG A 258 -95.89 49.62 -36.10
CA ARG A 258 -95.93 50.21 -37.46
C ARG A 258 -96.94 49.51 -38.36
N LEU A 259 -97.16 48.21 -38.16
CA LEU A 259 -98.20 47.45 -38.87
C LEU A 259 -99.60 47.96 -38.50
N ALA A 260 -99.87 48.13 -37.20
CA ALA A 260 -101.15 48.67 -36.71
C ALA A 260 -101.47 50.07 -37.27
N ASP A 261 -100.47 50.95 -37.36
CA ASP A 261 -100.64 52.30 -37.93
C ASP A 261 -100.97 52.28 -39.43
N SER A 262 -100.47 51.28 -40.18
CA SER A 262 -100.72 51.15 -41.61
C SER A 262 -102.13 50.60 -41.91
N GLU A 263 -102.61 49.66 -41.09
CA GLU A 263 -103.99 49.15 -41.18
C GLU A 263 -105.04 50.23 -40.91
N HIS A 264 -104.78 51.13 -39.95
CA HIS A 264 -105.68 52.24 -39.65
C HIS A 264 -105.83 53.21 -40.83
N LYS A 265 -104.73 53.52 -41.54
CA LYS A 265 -104.78 54.38 -42.73
C LYS A 265 -105.51 53.72 -43.89
N LEU A 266 -105.38 52.40 -44.04
CA LEU A 266 -106.05 51.64 -45.09
C LEU A 266 -107.58 51.62 -44.90
N LYS A 267 -108.05 51.50 -43.65
CA LYS A 267 -109.48 51.63 -43.31
C LYS A 267 -110.05 53.03 -43.61
N LEU A 268 -109.26 54.08 -43.41
CA LEU A 268 -109.67 55.46 -43.73
C LEU A 268 -109.85 55.66 -45.24
N VAL A 269 -108.93 55.16 -46.05
CA VAL A 269 -109.02 55.20 -47.52
C VAL A 269 -110.24 54.41 -48.02
N GLN A 270 -110.51 53.24 -47.43
CA GLN A 270 -111.70 52.44 -47.74
C GLN A 270 -113.01 53.22 -47.48
N LEU A 271 -113.07 53.95 -46.35
CA LEU A 271 -114.22 54.79 -45.99
C LEU A 271 -114.44 55.92 -47.00
N MET A 272 -113.37 56.60 -47.43
CA MET A 272 -113.45 57.66 -48.43
C MET A 272 -113.86 57.13 -49.81
N ALA A 273 -113.37 55.96 -50.21
CA ALA A 273 -113.77 55.31 -51.46
C ALA A 273 -115.26 54.92 -51.46
N ASN A 274 -115.77 54.39 -50.35
CA ASN A 274 -117.20 54.09 -50.19
C ASN A 274 -118.07 55.35 -50.27
N GLN A 275 -117.61 56.47 -49.70
CA GLN A 275 -118.30 57.75 -49.77
C GLN A 275 -118.37 58.31 -51.21
N VAL A 276 -117.31 58.14 -52.00
CA VAL A 276 -117.31 58.52 -53.42
C VAL A 276 -118.23 57.62 -54.24
N GLN A 277 -118.29 56.32 -53.94
CA GLN A 277 -119.22 55.39 -54.57
C GLN A 277 -120.69 55.79 -54.31
N THR A 278 -121.02 56.27 -53.10
CA THR A 278 -122.34 56.82 -52.79
C THR A 278 -122.62 58.14 -53.53
N ASP A 279 -121.62 59.01 -53.68
CA ASP A 279 -121.77 60.25 -54.46
C ASP A 279 -122.01 59.95 -55.96
N VAL A 280 -121.34 58.94 -56.53
CA VAL A 280 -121.54 58.48 -57.93
C VAL A 280 -122.93 57.92 -58.15
N THR A 281 -123.45 57.13 -57.21
CA THR A 281 -124.80 56.56 -57.32
C THR A 281 -125.89 57.63 -57.20
N ALA A 282 -125.69 58.63 -56.33
CA ALA A 282 -126.58 59.80 -56.25
C ALA A 282 -126.57 60.66 -57.53
N LEU A 283 -125.42 60.79 -58.20
CA LEU A 283 -125.31 61.49 -59.49
C LEU A 283 -125.94 60.70 -60.65
N LYS A 284 -125.76 59.37 -60.70
CA LYS A 284 -126.40 58.51 -61.71
C LYS A 284 -127.93 58.53 -61.63
N GLN A 285 -128.50 58.57 -60.43
CA GLN A 285 -129.96 58.67 -60.23
C GLN A 285 -130.57 59.98 -60.74
N ARG A 286 -129.77 61.03 -61.01
CA ARG A 286 -130.24 62.30 -61.60
C ARG A 286 -130.09 62.38 -63.12
N GLN A 287 -129.33 61.49 -63.74
CA GLN A 287 -129.11 61.53 -65.20
C GLN A 287 -130.27 60.87 -65.99
N ASP A 288 -131.09 60.05 -65.33
CA ASP A 288 -132.24 59.35 -65.92
C ASP A 288 -133.60 60.09 -65.80
N VAL A 289 -133.62 61.39 -65.48
CA VAL A 289 -134.87 62.19 -65.46
C VAL A 289 -134.71 63.51 -66.24
N VAL A 290 -135.39 63.59 -67.38
CA VAL A 290 -135.53 64.76 -68.28
C VAL A 290 -136.60 65.73 -67.68
N PRO A 291 -136.55 67.05 -67.94
CA PRO A 291 -136.72 68.10 -66.93
C PRO A 291 -138.18 68.50 -66.67
N SER A 292 -138.51 68.76 -65.41
CA SER A 292 -139.75 69.42 -64.99
C SER A 292 -139.43 70.78 -64.38
N LEU A 293 -140.02 71.82 -64.97
CA LEU A 293 -140.05 73.19 -64.49
C LEU A 293 -140.60 73.26 -63.06
N TYR A 294 -139.75 73.53 -62.07
CA TYR A 294 -139.97 74.36 -60.87
C TYR A 294 -138.73 74.22 -59.95
N PRO A 295 -138.16 75.30 -59.42
CA PRO A 295 -136.96 75.22 -58.59
C PRO A 295 -137.33 74.83 -57.16
N SER A 296 -136.73 73.76 -56.62
CA SER A 296 -136.63 73.58 -55.18
C SER A 296 -135.16 73.61 -54.78
N GLU A 297 -134.81 74.72 -54.13
CA GLU A 297 -133.55 74.89 -53.43
C GLU A 297 -133.52 73.94 -52.24
N HIS A 298 -132.67 72.91 -52.29
CA HIS A 298 -131.81 72.51 -51.18
C HIS A 298 -130.85 71.39 -51.62
N ASN A 299 -129.55 71.65 -51.42
CA ASN A 299 -128.41 70.76 -51.62
C ASN A 299 -128.11 70.29 -53.06
N THR A 300 -127.81 71.23 -53.94
CA THR A 300 -127.11 70.95 -55.20
C THR A 300 -125.59 70.91 -54.98
N LEU A 301 -125.05 69.70 -54.74
CA LEU A 301 -123.64 69.41 -55.04
C LEU A 301 -123.42 69.70 -56.53
N THR A 302 -122.74 70.80 -56.83
CA THR A 302 -122.39 71.16 -58.21
C THR A 302 -121.35 70.19 -58.75
N MET A 303 -121.39 69.91 -60.06
CA MET A 303 -120.43 69.01 -60.73
C MET A 303 -118.95 69.35 -60.43
N SER A 304 -118.64 70.60 -60.04
CA SER A 304 -117.29 71.00 -59.62
C SER A 304 -116.86 70.42 -58.27
N GLN A 305 -117.77 70.25 -57.31
CA GLN A 305 -117.47 69.64 -56.01
C GLN A 305 -117.21 68.13 -56.14
N PHE A 306 -117.94 67.45 -57.03
CA PHE A 306 -117.67 66.06 -57.38
C PHE A 306 -116.30 65.89 -58.08
N SER A 307 -116.01 66.73 -59.07
CA SER A 307 -114.70 66.74 -59.76
C SER A 307 -113.53 67.00 -58.80
N SER A 308 -113.69 67.96 -57.86
CA SER A 308 -112.70 68.23 -56.80
C SER A 308 -112.45 67.01 -55.90
N ARG A 309 -113.51 66.32 -55.47
CA ARG A 309 -113.39 65.12 -54.62
C ARG A 309 -112.76 63.95 -55.37
N LEU A 310 -113.12 63.76 -56.64
CA LEU A 310 -112.55 62.71 -57.48
C LEU A 310 -111.05 62.93 -57.71
N THR A 311 -110.63 64.16 -58.01
CA THR A 311 -109.21 64.52 -58.17
C THR A 311 -108.43 64.28 -56.87
N LYS A 312 -109.01 64.64 -55.71
CA LYS A 312 -108.39 64.37 -54.41
C LYS A 312 -108.22 62.87 -54.14
N VAL A 313 -109.21 62.03 -54.47
CA VAL A 313 -109.08 60.57 -54.35
C VAL A 313 -108.03 60.02 -55.30
N ILE A 314 -107.96 60.52 -56.53
CA ILE A 314 -106.93 60.11 -57.50
C ILE A 314 -105.53 60.48 -56.98
N ASP A 315 -105.34 61.68 -56.46
CA ASP A 315 -104.04 62.14 -55.95
C ASP A 315 -103.63 61.39 -54.67
N GLU A 316 -104.56 61.17 -53.74
CA GLU A 316 -104.31 60.35 -52.54
C GLU A 316 -104.03 58.88 -52.91
N THR A 317 -104.69 58.33 -53.93
CA THR A 317 -104.43 56.97 -54.43
C THR A 317 -103.04 56.88 -55.08
N LYS A 318 -102.64 57.87 -55.88
CA LYS A 318 -101.27 57.94 -56.43
C LYS A 318 -100.22 58.02 -55.34
N GLN A 319 -100.48 58.79 -54.28
CA GLN A 319 -99.57 58.88 -53.15
C GLN A 319 -99.47 57.55 -52.38
N VAL A 320 -100.59 56.84 -52.20
CA VAL A 320 -100.60 55.50 -51.58
C VAL A 320 -99.85 54.48 -52.45
N VAL A 321 -100.03 54.51 -53.77
CA VAL A 321 -99.30 53.64 -54.70
C VAL A 321 -97.80 53.94 -54.64
N ALA A 322 -97.40 55.21 -54.72
CA ALA A 322 -95.99 55.60 -54.61
C ALA A 322 -95.35 55.19 -53.27
N MET A 323 -96.09 55.31 -52.16
CA MET A 323 -95.61 54.82 -50.85
C MET A 323 -95.51 53.29 -50.79
N LYS A 324 -96.43 52.56 -51.44
CA LYS A 324 -96.38 51.10 -51.52
C LYS A 324 -95.22 50.64 -52.40
N ASP A 325 -94.97 51.28 -53.54
CA ASP A 325 -93.85 50.96 -54.42
C ASP A 325 -92.50 51.24 -53.74
N GLN A 326 -92.38 52.35 -53.00
CA GLN A 326 -91.21 52.59 -52.15
C GLN A 326 -91.03 51.54 -51.05
N TYR A 327 -92.13 51.08 -50.44
CA TYR A 327 -92.08 50.04 -49.41
C TYR A 327 -91.71 48.67 -50.00
N ILE A 328 -92.20 48.34 -51.20
CA ILE A 328 -91.83 47.13 -51.93
C ILE A 328 -90.33 47.16 -52.25
N ALA A 329 -89.81 48.27 -52.79
CA ALA A 329 -88.38 48.42 -53.04
C ALA A 329 -87.52 48.30 -51.77
N GLN A 330 -87.99 48.82 -50.63
CA GLN A 330 -87.31 48.66 -49.34
C GLN A 330 -87.36 47.21 -48.82
N LEU A 331 -88.44 46.48 -49.07
CA LEU A 331 -88.55 45.07 -48.71
C LEU A 331 -87.65 44.20 -49.59
N GLU A 332 -87.60 44.46 -50.89
CA GLU A 332 -86.71 43.75 -51.83
C GLU A 332 -85.24 43.95 -51.47
N GLN A 333 -84.84 45.18 -51.15
CA GLN A 333 -83.47 45.46 -50.67
C GLN A 333 -83.17 44.71 -49.37
N LYS A 334 -84.11 44.70 -48.40
CA LYS A 334 -83.93 43.94 -47.15
C LYS A 334 -83.87 42.43 -47.34
N VAL A 335 -84.58 41.89 -48.33
CA VAL A 335 -84.51 40.48 -48.68
C VAL A 335 -83.16 40.15 -49.32
N GLN A 336 -82.64 41.02 -50.20
CA GLN A 336 -81.30 40.86 -50.78
C GLN A 336 -80.19 40.98 -49.73
N ASP A 337 -80.27 41.98 -48.85
CA ASP A 337 -79.33 42.15 -47.74
C ASP A 337 -79.41 40.97 -46.76
N GLY A 338 -80.63 40.47 -46.49
CA GLY A 338 -80.87 39.29 -45.67
C GLY A 338 -80.29 38.01 -46.28
N ALA A 339 -80.42 37.81 -47.59
CA ALA A 339 -79.85 36.67 -48.30
C ALA A 339 -78.31 36.70 -48.31
N ALA A 340 -77.71 37.89 -48.46
CA ALA A 340 -76.27 38.07 -48.36
C ALA A 340 -75.74 37.74 -46.95
N LEU A 341 -76.44 38.20 -45.91
CA LEU A 341 -76.08 37.87 -44.52
C LEU A 341 -76.23 36.37 -44.21
N LEU A 342 -77.28 35.72 -44.73
CA LEU A 342 -77.48 34.28 -44.59
C LEU A 342 -76.34 33.48 -45.23
N ALA A 343 -75.93 33.84 -46.46
CA ALA A 343 -74.80 33.19 -47.13
C ALA A 343 -73.49 33.34 -46.33
N THR A 344 -73.24 34.51 -45.73
CA THR A 344 -72.05 34.69 -44.87
C THR A 344 -72.13 33.91 -43.56
N ALA A 345 -73.32 33.77 -42.97
CA ALA A 345 -73.53 33.00 -41.75
C ALA A 345 -73.38 31.50 -42.01
N GLU A 346 -73.90 30.99 -43.13
CA GLU A 346 -73.74 29.59 -43.54
C GLU A 346 -72.27 29.24 -43.77
N ALA A 347 -71.52 30.10 -44.44
CA ALA A 347 -70.07 29.92 -44.62
C ALA A 347 -69.29 29.93 -43.30
N ALA A 348 -69.69 30.77 -42.33
CA ALA A 348 -69.06 30.81 -41.01
C ALA A 348 -69.36 29.54 -40.19
N VAL A 349 -70.60 29.03 -40.26
CA VAL A 349 -71.00 27.79 -39.58
C VAL A 349 -70.25 26.58 -40.15
N GLU A 350 -70.07 26.51 -41.47
CA GLU A 350 -69.34 25.41 -42.09
C GLU A 350 -67.84 25.42 -41.71
N ASN A 351 -67.23 26.61 -41.64
CA ASN A 351 -65.87 26.76 -41.12
C ASN A 351 -65.75 26.38 -39.64
N GLU A 352 -66.72 26.74 -38.80
CA GLU A 352 -66.72 26.36 -37.39
C GLU A 352 -66.90 24.84 -37.22
N ARG A 353 -67.71 24.21 -38.08
CA ARG A 353 -67.90 22.76 -38.11
C ARG A 353 -66.61 22.04 -38.49
N ALA A 354 -65.88 22.53 -39.50
CA ALA A 354 -64.58 21.98 -39.89
C ALA A 354 -63.54 22.09 -38.75
N ALA A 355 -63.49 23.23 -38.06
CA ALA A 355 -62.60 23.42 -36.91
C ALA A 355 -62.92 22.48 -35.72
N ARG A 356 -64.21 22.21 -35.46
CA ARG A 356 -64.64 21.26 -34.42
C ARG A 356 -64.26 19.82 -34.75
N VAL A 357 -64.31 19.42 -36.03
CA VAL A 357 -63.87 18.07 -36.45
C VAL A 357 -62.36 17.91 -36.29
N SER A 358 -61.56 18.93 -36.64
CA SER A 358 -60.10 18.89 -36.45
C SER A 358 -59.70 18.82 -34.97
N THR A 359 -60.36 19.57 -34.10
CA THR A 359 -60.07 19.54 -32.66
C THR A 359 -60.51 18.23 -32.01
N ALA A 360 -61.61 17.63 -32.49
CA ALA A 360 -62.05 16.31 -32.02
C ALA A 360 -61.05 15.20 -32.38
N SER A 361 -60.49 15.20 -33.59
CA SER A 361 -59.50 14.19 -34.00
C SER A 361 -58.18 14.34 -33.23
N GLU A 362 -57.73 15.56 -32.94
CA GLU A 362 -56.55 15.82 -32.10
C GLU A 362 -56.77 15.32 -30.65
N LEU A 363 -57.97 15.49 -30.10
CA LEU A 363 -58.32 14.98 -28.78
C LEU A 363 -58.37 13.44 -28.73
N GLU A 364 -58.84 12.78 -29.79
CA GLU A 364 -58.82 11.31 -29.88
C GLU A 364 -57.38 10.76 -29.94
N VAL A 365 -56.51 11.40 -30.71
CA VAL A 365 -55.09 11.01 -30.80
C VAL A 365 -54.38 11.17 -29.46
N THR A 366 -54.60 12.30 -28.77
CA THR A 366 -54.00 12.53 -27.44
C THR A 366 -54.55 11.57 -26.38
N ALA A 367 -55.84 11.23 -26.42
CA ALA A 367 -56.42 10.23 -25.54
C ALA A 367 -55.80 8.84 -25.77
N ALA A 368 -55.61 8.42 -27.03
CA ALA A 368 -54.95 7.16 -27.35
C ALA A 368 -53.51 7.11 -26.85
N GLN A 369 -52.75 8.20 -26.99
CA GLN A 369 -51.38 8.32 -26.46
C GLN A 369 -51.33 8.22 -24.94
N LEU A 370 -52.29 8.82 -24.22
CA LEU A 370 -52.38 8.72 -22.76
C LEU A 370 -52.71 7.29 -22.29
N TYR A 371 -53.58 6.57 -23.01
CA TYR A 371 -53.86 5.17 -22.70
C TYR A 371 -52.63 4.28 -22.90
N GLU A 372 -51.89 4.49 -23.97
CA GLU A 372 -50.66 3.74 -24.24
C GLU A 372 -49.57 4.03 -23.20
N ALA A 373 -49.36 5.31 -22.85
CA ALA A 373 -48.43 5.70 -21.80
C ALA A 373 -48.80 5.09 -20.43
N ARG A 374 -50.10 5.04 -20.12
CA ARG A 374 -50.60 4.41 -18.87
C ARG A 374 -50.36 2.91 -18.85
N ARG A 375 -50.47 2.23 -20.00
CA ARG A 375 -50.17 0.80 -20.13
C ARG A 375 -48.69 0.54 -19.90
N GLN A 376 -47.81 1.31 -20.55
CA GLN A 376 -46.36 1.19 -20.38
C GLN A 376 -45.92 1.44 -18.92
N LEU A 377 -46.54 2.42 -18.25
CA LEU A 377 -46.28 2.67 -16.82
C LEU A 377 -46.70 1.47 -15.95
N ALA A 378 -47.82 0.82 -16.24
CA ALA A 378 -48.27 -0.36 -15.50
C ALA A 378 -47.31 -1.55 -15.68
N ASP A 379 -46.80 -1.75 -16.89
CA ASP A 379 -45.82 -2.81 -17.19
C ASP A 379 -44.49 -2.55 -16.45
N GLN A 380 -44.01 -1.30 -16.42
CA GLN A 380 -42.82 -0.91 -15.65
C GLN A 380 -43.00 -1.10 -14.13
N VAL A 381 -44.18 -0.81 -13.59
CA VAL A 381 -44.50 -1.05 -12.16
C VAL A 381 -44.50 -2.56 -11.85
N ALA A 382 -45.03 -3.39 -12.75
CA ALA A 382 -44.98 -4.84 -12.58
C ALA A 382 -43.53 -5.36 -12.61
N GLU A 383 -42.70 -4.90 -13.55
CA GLU A 383 -41.30 -5.29 -13.66
C GLU A 383 -40.49 -4.89 -12.42
N THR A 384 -40.63 -3.64 -11.97
CA THR A 384 -39.97 -3.14 -10.75
C THR A 384 -40.39 -3.91 -9.50
N SER A 385 -41.66 -4.29 -9.37
CA SER A 385 -42.13 -5.13 -8.26
C SER A 385 -41.48 -6.52 -8.25
N SER A 386 -41.30 -7.12 -9.43
CA SER A 386 -40.65 -8.42 -9.57
C SER A 386 -39.16 -8.36 -9.23
N LEU A 387 -38.45 -7.32 -9.71
CA LEU A 387 -37.04 -7.08 -9.39
C LEU A 387 -36.83 -6.83 -7.89
N THR A 388 -37.75 -6.11 -7.25
CA THR A 388 -37.69 -5.84 -5.80
C THR A 388 -37.83 -7.15 -5.00
N SER A 389 -38.76 -8.03 -5.39
CA SER A 389 -38.94 -9.34 -4.74
C SER A 389 -37.72 -10.26 -4.90
N ALA A 390 -37.09 -10.26 -6.09
CA ALA A 390 -35.87 -11.02 -6.34
C ALA A 390 -34.68 -10.48 -5.54
N PHE A 391 -34.60 -9.16 -5.38
CA PHE A 391 -33.59 -8.51 -4.55
C PHE A 391 -33.74 -8.88 -3.06
N GLU A 392 -34.97 -8.87 -2.53
CA GLU A 392 -35.21 -9.30 -1.15
C GLU A 392 -34.87 -10.78 -0.91
N ALA A 393 -35.21 -11.66 -1.86
CA ALA A 393 -34.82 -13.07 -1.81
C ALA A 393 -33.28 -13.23 -1.79
N SER A 394 -32.58 -12.52 -2.68
CA SER A 394 -31.11 -12.54 -2.73
C SER A 394 -30.47 -12.02 -1.45
N LYS A 395 -31.05 -11.01 -0.80
CA LYS A 395 -30.60 -10.48 0.49
C LYS A 395 -30.71 -11.52 1.61
N ILE A 396 -31.79 -12.30 1.64
CA ILE A 396 -31.98 -13.38 2.63
C ILE A 396 -30.95 -14.49 2.41
N GLU A 397 -30.71 -14.90 1.16
CA GLU A 397 -29.69 -15.90 0.83
C GLU A 397 -28.28 -15.43 1.21
N ALA A 398 -27.94 -14.16 0.93
CA ALA A 398 -26.66 -13.58 1.31
C ALA A 398 -26.47 -13.54 2.83
N ALA A 399 -27.52 -13.25 3.60
CA ALA A 399 -27.48 -13.27 5.06
C ALA A 399 -27.26 -14.70 5.60
N ALA A 400 -27.94 -15.71 5.03
CA ALA A 400 -27.75 -17.11 5.39
C ALA A 400 -26.32 -17.59 5.08
N TRP A 401 -25.80 -17.24 3.91
CA TRP A 401 -24.43 -17.57 3.52
C TRP A 401 -23.38 -16.93 4.45
N LYS A 402 -23.58 -15.65 4.82
CA LYS A 402 -22.71 -14.96 5.79
C LYS A 402 -22.69 -15.68 7.14
N GLN A 403 -23.85 -16.12 7.65
CA GLN A 403 -23.92 -16.89 8.90
C GLN A 403 -23.19 -18.23 8.80
N GLN A 404 -23.34 -18.94 7.67
CA GLN A 404 -22.64 -20.21 7.43
C GLN A 404 -21.12 -20.04 7.40
N VAL A 405 -20.62 -19.01 6.70
CA VAL A 405 -19.18 -18.71 6.63
C VAL A 405 -18.63 -18.33 8.00
N GLN A 406 -19.37 -17.54 8.79
CA GLN A 406 -18.98 -17.20 10.16
C GLN A 406 -18.92 -18.45 11.06
N ALA A 407 -19.87 -19.37 10.93
CA ALA A 407 -19.86 -20.63 11.67
C ALA A 407 -18.67 -21.52 11.29
N GLN A 408 -18.34 -21.61 9.99
CA GLN A 408 -17.15 -22.33 9.52
C GLN A 408 -15.86 -21.69 10.01
N HIS A 409 -15.78 -20.35 10.02
CA HIS A 409 -14.62 -19.64 10.53
C HIS A 409 -14.41 -19.90 12.02
N ARG A 410 -15.46 -19.85 12.85
CA ARG A 410 -15.38 -20.18 14.29
C ARG A 410 -14.88 -21.60 14.52
N ARG A 411 -15.35 -22.57 13.73
CA ARG A 411 -14.86 -23.97 13.81
C ARG A 411 -13.37 -24.07 13.46
N ALA A 412 -12.93 -23.39 12.39
CA ALA A 412 -11.53 -23.39 11.99
C ALA A 412 -10.62 -22.77 13.05
N VAL A 413 -11.03 -21.63 13.64
CA VAL A 413 -10.30 -20.98 14.75
C VAL A 413 -10.17 -21.92 15.94
N HIS A 414 -11.26 -22.57 16.36
CA HIS A 414 -11.22 -23.50 17.48
C HIS A 414 -10.28 -24.70 17.25
N VAL A 415 -10.22 -25.22 16.01
CA VAL A 415 -9.26 -26.28 15.65
C VAL A 415 -7.82 -25.78 15.72
N LEU A 416 -7.54 -24.55 15.27
CA LEU A 416 -6.20 -23.97 15.35
C LEU A 416 -5.79 -23.70 16.80
N GLU A 417 -6.68 -23.15 17.63
CA GLU A 417 -6.42 -22.96 19.07
C GLU A 417 -6.07 -24.28 19.76
N LYS A 418 -6.80 -25.36 19.45
CA LYS A 418 -6.50 -26.69 19.98
C LYS A 418 -5.11 -27.18 19.54
N LYS A 419 -4.74 -27.00 18.26
CA LYS A 419 -3.41 -27.37 17.76
C LYS A 419 -2.29 -26.56 18.39
N VAL A 420 -2.49 -25.25 18.59
CA VAL A 420 -1.51 -24.38 19.27
C VAL A 420 -1.33 -24.83 20.72
N ALA A 421 -2.40 -25.19 21.42
CA ALA A 421 -2.31 -25.73 22.77
C ALA A 421 -1.56 -27.08 22.82
N GLU A 422 -1.82 -27.98 21.87
CA GLU A 422 -1.12 -29.26 21.73
C GLU A 422 0.38 -29.05 21.45
N GLN A 423 0.73 -28.18 20.50
CA GLN A 423 2.13 -27.83 20.20
C GLN A 423 2.84 -27.18 21.40
N SER A 424 2.16 -26.29 22.12
CA SER A 424 2.70 -25.67 23.33
C SER A 424 3.02 -26.72 24.40
N GLN A 425 2.16 -27.72 24.57
CA GLN A 425 2.43 -28.83 25.49
C GLN A 425 3.64 -29.66 25.07
N VAL A 426 3.81 -29.94 23.77
CA VAL A 426 4.98 -30.66 23.24
C VAL A 426 6.26 -29.86 23.47
N LEU A 427 6.27 -28.56 23.18
CA LEU A 427 7.40 -27.68 23.43
C LEU A 427 7.78 -27.65 24.92
N HIS A 428 6.81 -27.56 25.82
CA HIS A 428 7.08 -27.63 27.25
C HIS A 428 7.67 -28.97 27.70
N ARG A 429 7.26 -30.09 27.10
CA ARG A 429 7.86 -31.41 27.39
C ARG A 429 9.29 -31.50 26.87
N LEU A 430 9.54 -31.08 25.62
CA LEU A 430 10.87 -31.07 25.03
C LEU A 430 11.83 -30.17 25.81
N LYS A 431 11.38 -28.98 26.22
CA LYS A 431 12.18 -28.09 27.06
C LYS A 431 12.60 -28.76 28.36
N ARG A 432 11.67 -29.42 29.08
CA ARG A 432 12.03 -30.16 30.30
C ARG A 432 13.04 -31.27 30.04
N GLN A 433 12.89 -32.03 28.95
CA GLN A 433 13.84 -33.08 28.59
C GLN A 433 15.23 -32.50 28.27
N CYS A 434 15.31 -31.37 27.57
CA CYS A 434 16.57 -30.67 27.33
C CYS A 434 17.20 -30.19 28.65
N ASP A 435 16.41 -29.57 29.53
CA ASP A 435 16.90 -29.10 30.83
C ASP A 435 17.43 -30.26 31.70
N GLU A 436 16.77 -31.43 31.68
CA GLU A 436 17.23 -32.65 32.37
C GLU A 436 18.55 -33.18 31.79
N VAL A 437 18.70 -33.21 30.47
CA VAL A 437 19.94 -33.65 29.80
C VAL A 437 21.09 -32.69 30.12
N VAL A 438 20.85 -31.38 30.04
CA VAL A 438 21.86 -30.35 30.36
C VAL A 438 22.29 -30.46 31.83
N ALA A 439 21.36 -30.70 32.76
CA ALA A 439 21.69 -30.92 34.16
C ALA A 439 22.54 -32.19 34.36
N ALA A 440 22.18 -33.29 33.71
CA ALA A 440 22.94 -34.54 33.77
C ALA A 440 24.35 -34.41 33.19
N GLU A 441 24.49 -33.74 32.04
CA GLU A 441 25.80 -33.44 31.45
C GLU A 441 26.62 -32.50 32.33
N GLY A 442 25.99 -31.48 32.94
CA GLY A 442 26.64 -30.60 33.90
C GLY A 442 27.24 -31.36 35.08
N ILE A 443 26.48 -32.27 35.68
CA ILE A 443 26.97 -33.15 36.76
C ILE A 443 28.15 -34.02 36.27
N ARG A 444 28.04 -34.58 35.06
CA ARG A 444 29.09 -35.44 34.49
C ARG A 444 30.39 -34.67 34.25
N TRP A 445 30.31 -33.46 33.71
CA TRP A 445 31.47 -32.61 33.49
C TRP A 445 32.10 -32.14 34.80
N GLN A 446 31.28 -31.79 35.78
CA GLN A 446 31.75 -31.43 37.11
C GLN A 446 32.50 -32.59 37.77
N ALA A 447 31.95 -33.80 37.75
CA ALA A 447 32.63 -34.99 38.27
C ALA A 447 33.96 -35.27 37.57
N LYS A 448 34.04 -35.05 36.25
CA LYS A 448 35.29 -35.19 35.49
C LYS A 448 36.33 -34.14 35.87
N ILE A 449 35.91 -32.90 36.11
CA ILE A 449 36.80 -31.83 36.59
C ILE A 449 37.35 -32.18 37.98
N ASP A 450 36.50 -32.64 38.87
CA ASP A 450 36.90 -32.99 40.24
C ASP A 450 37.85 -34.19 40.26
N ALA A 451 37.64 -35.18 39.39
CA ALA A 451 38.58 -36.30 39.21
C ALA A 451 39.96 -35.84 38.72
N LEU A 452 40.01 -34.94 37.72
CA LEU A 452 41.27 -34.38 37.22
C LEU A 452 42.01 -33.56 38.29
N ARG A 453 41.28 -32.81 39.11
CA ARG A 453 41.86 -32.07 40.24
C ARG A 453 42.45 -33.00 41.30
N SER A 454 41.76 -34.11 41.61
CA SER A 454 42.29 -35.14 42.52
C SER A 454 43.57 -35.77 41.99
N GLU A 455 43.57 -36.17 40.70
CA GLU A 455 44.74 -36.78 40.07
C GLU A 455 45.94 -35.82 40.04
N GLN A 456 45.69 -34.52 39.88
CA GLN A 456 46.74 -33.50 39.95
C GLN A 456 47.28 -33.35 41.38
N ALA A 457 46.41 -33.35 42.40
CA ALA A 457 46.82 -33.31 43.80
C ALA A 457 47.67 -34.53 44.18
N ASP A 458 47.30 -35.73 43.71
CA ASP A 458 48.06 -36.96 43.94
C ASP A 458 49.47 -36.88 43.30
N LYS A 459 49.57 -36.38 42.07
CA LYS A 459 50.86 -36.16 41.39
C LYS A 459 51.74 -35.14 42.10
N GLU A 460 51.16 -34.05 42.59
CA GLU A 460 51.88 -33.05 43.40
C GLU A 460 52.40 -33.67 44.71
N GLN A 461 51.59 -34.52 45.35
CA GLN A 461 51.99 -35.23 46.55
C GLN A 461 53.11 -36.25 46.29
N GLU A 462 53.06 -37.00 45.19
CA GLU A 462 54.14 -37.91 44.78
C GLU A 462 55.44 -37.17 44.50
N GLN A 463 55.38 -36.03 43.82
CA GLN A 463 56.54 -35.17 43.58
C GLN A 463 57.14 -34.64 44.89
N SER A 464 56.31 -34.24 45.85
CA SER A 464 56.78 -33.80 47.17
C SER A 464 57.50 -34.92 47.94
N ARG A 465 56.96 -36.15 47.93
CA ARG A 465 57.59 -37.32 48.56
C ARG A 465 58.91 -37.69 47.88
N ALA A 466 58.96 -37.64 46.55
CA ALA A 466 60.20 -37.90 45.80
C ALA A 466 61.28 -36.84 46.11
N ALA A 467 60.91 -35.57 46.29
CA ALA A 467 61.83 -34.52 46.71
C ALA A 467 62.37 -34.76 48.13
N VAL A 468 61.51 -35.11 49.09
CA VAL A 468 61.93 -35.45 50.47
C VAL A 468 62.89 -36.65 50.47
N GLY A 469 62.57 -37.73 49.74
CA GLY A 469 63.46 -38.88 49.64
C GLY A 469 64.85 -38.53 49.07
N ARG A 470 64.93 -37.63 48.08
CA ARG A 470 66.23 -37.14 47.57
C ARG A 470 67.00 -36.36 48.63
N THR A 471 66.32 -35.51 49.41
CA THR A 471 66.99 -34.77 50.49
C THR A 471 67.50 -35.68 51.60
N GLU A 472 66.77 -36.73 51.96
CA GLU A 472 67.21 -37.73 52.95
C GLU A 472 68.43 -38.50 52.46
N THR A 473 68.47 -38.90 51.18
CA THR A 473 69.65 -39.57 50.61
C THR A 473 70.89 -38.68 50.58
N LEU A 474 70.73 -37.38 50.30
CA LEU A 474 71.82 -36.41 50.37
C LEU A 474 72.32 -36.21 51.80
N MET A 475 71.41 -36.10 52.77
CA MET A 475 71.80 -36.00 54.19
C MET A 475 72.56 -37.24 54.66
N ALA A 476 72.15 -38.45 54.25
CA ALA A 476 72.86 -39.68 54.57
C ALA A 476 74.25 -39.72 53.94
N GLN A 477 74.41 -39.25 52.70
CA GLN A 477 75.71 -39.12 52.04
C GLN A 477 76.62 -38.11 52.75
N HIS A 478 76.09 -36.97 53.18
CA HIS A 478 76.85 -35.97 53.95
C HIS A 478 77.26 -36.50 55.33
N ALA A 479 76.39 -37.25 56.03
CA ALA A 479 76.73 -37.88 57.30
C ALA A 479 77.87 -38.91 57.13
N ALA A 480 77.78 -39.78 56.11
CA ALA A 480 78.85 -40.75 55.81
C ALA A 480 80.18 -40.07 55.45
N ALA A 481 80.14 -38.94 54.73
CA ALA A 481 81.32 -38.15 54.42
C ALA A 481 81.95 -37.51 55.67
N LEU A 482 81.13 -37.03 56.62
CA LEU A 482 81.61 -36.50 57.89
C LEU A 482 82.23 -37.58 58.78
N ASP A 483 81.65 -38.78 58.82
CA ASP A 483 82.21 -39.91 59.57
C ASP A 483 83.58 -40.34 58.99
N ALA A 484 83.70 -40.37 57.66
CA ALA A 484 84.98 -40.64 56.99
C ALA A 484 86.04 -39.58 57.35
N LEU A 485 85.68 -38.30 57.29
CA LEU A 485 86.57 -37.19 57.67
C LEU A 485 86.98 -37.26 59.14
N THR A 486 86.07 -37.67 60.02
CA THR A 486 86.35 -37.84 61.46
C THR A 486 87.33 -38.97 61.70
N ASN A 487 87.18 -40.09 60.97
CA ASN A 487 88.14 -41.21 61.03
C ASN A 487 89.52 -40.81 60.48
N ASP A 488 89.56 -40.01 59.40
CA ASP A 488 90.82 -39.49 58.87
C ASP A 488 91.52 -38.59 59.89
N VAL A 489 90.80 -37.66 60.53
CA VAL A 489 91.34 -36.79 61.59
C VAL A 489 91.89 -37.63 62.75
N ALA A 490 91.17 -38.66 63.20
CA ALA A 490 91.65 -39.56 64.24
C ALA A 490 92.94 -40.29 63.84
N SER A 491 93.08 -40.66 62.56
CA SER A 491 94.30 -41.28 62.01
C SER A 491 95.48 -40.31 61.93
N TRP A 492 95.20 -39.03 61.68
CA TRP A 492 96.21 -37.97 61.70
C TRP A 492 96.67 -37.67 63.12
N GLU A 493 95.77 -37.66 64.10
CA GLU A 493 96.11 -37.48 65.51
C GLU A 493 96.97 -38.62 66.08
N THR A 494 96.74 -39.87 65.66
CA THR A 494 97.63 -40.99 66.03
C THR A 494 98.99 -40.85 65.38
N LYS A 495 99.07 -40.58 64.06
CA LYS A 495 100.34 -40.34 63.37
C LYS A 495 101.13 -39.17 63.99
N TYR A 496 100.45 -38.09 64.37
CA TYR A 496 101.08 -36.95 65.05
C TYR A 496 101.64 -37.34 66.41
N ARG A 497 100.89 -38.12 67.21
CA ARG A 497 101.38 -38.65 68.50
C ARG A 497 102.62 -39.54 68.31
N ASP A 498 102.63 -40.41 67.30
CA ASP A 498 103.77 -41.28 67.02
C ASP A 498 105.03 -40.47 66.64
N VAL A 499 104.86 -39.39 65.85
CA VAL A 499 105.96 -38.47 65.50
C VAL A 499 106.48 -37.73 66.74
N VAL A 500 105.61 -37.29 67.64
CA VAL A 500 106.02 -36.64 68.90
C VAL A 500 106.78 -37.62 69.80
N GLN A 501 106.30 -38.85 69.95
CA GLN A 501 107.01 -39.89 70.70
C GLN A 501 108.38 -40.20 70.07
N MET A 502 108.46 -40.27 68.74
CA MET A 502 109.73 -40.50 68.06
C MET A 502 110.72 -39.35 68.28
N LYS A 503 110.23 -38.11 68.33
CA LYS A 503 111.04 -36.94 68.69
C LYS A 503 111.59 -37.05 70.11
N GLU A 504 110.78 -37.47 71.09
CA GLU A 504 111.22 -37.67 72.47
C GLU A 504 112.29 -38.76 72.57
N VAL A 505 112.13 -39.87 71.85
CA VAL A 505 113.13 -40.96 71.78
C VAL A 505 114.45 -40.45 71.18
N VAL A 506 114.40 -39.72 70.06
CA VAL A 506 115.60 -39.13 69.44
C VAL A 506 116.27 -38.14 70.38
N GLN A 507 115.50 -37.32 71.10
CA GLN A 507 116.02 -36.35 72.05
C GLN A 507 116.71 -37.02 73.24
N SER A 508 116.11 -38.08 73.79
CA SER A 508 116.74 -38.93 74.81
C SER A 508 118.04 -39.56 74.29
N HIS A 509 118.06 -40.06 73.06
CA HIS A 509 119.26 -40.65 72.46
C HIS A 509 120.39 -39.61 72.31
N LEU A 510 120.04 -38.39 71.92
CA LEU A 510 120.97 -37.26 71.79
C LEU A 510 121.54 -36.83 73.15
N GLU A 511 120.74 -36.89 74.21
CA GLU A 511 121.19 -36.65 75.59
C GLU A 511 122.16 -37.73 76.07
N THR A 512 121.90 -39.02 75.79
CA THR A 512 122.87 -40.09 76.07
C THR A 512 124.19 -39.91 75.31
N VAL A 513 124.14 -39.58 74.02
CA VAL A 513 125.36 -39.33 73.22
C VAL A 513 126.13 -38.11 73.75
N ARG A 514 125.44 -37.05 74.18
CA ARG A 514 126.11 -35.91 74.84
C ARG A 514 126.80 -36.31 76.14
N LEU A 515 126.17 -37.19 76.94
CA LEU A 515 126.74 -37.72 78.17
C LEU A 515 127.99 -38.57 77.88
N GLU A 516 127.94 -39.43 76.86
CA GLU A 516 129.07 -40.23 76.40
C GLU A 516 130.22 -39.34 75.86
N CYS A 517 129.91 -38.29 75.10
CA CYS A 517 130.88 -37.29 74.67
C CYS A 517 131.53 -36.54 75.85
N ALA A 518 130.77 -36.18 76.89
CA ALA A 518 131.32 -35.56 78.10
C ALA A 518 132.25 -36.53 78.86
N GLN A 519 131.88 -37.81 78.93
CA GLN A 519 132.73 -38.86 79.52
C GLN A 519 134.02 -39.09 78.69
N LEU A 520 133.95 -38.99 77.37
CA LEU A 520 135.13 -39.05 76.51
C LEU A 520 136.00 -37.78 76.64
N GLN A 521 135.41 -36.60 76.77
CA GLN A 521 136.15 -35.35 77.02
C GLN A 521 136.88 -35.37 78.36
N THR A 522 136.27 -35.88 79.43
CA THR A 522 136.96 -36.06 80.72
C THR A 522 138.10 -37.08 80.63
N LYS A 523 137.93 -38.19 79.89
CA LYS A 523 139.03 -39.13 79.61
C LYS A 523 140.17 -38.49 78.80
N VAL A 524 139.86 -37.68 77.79
CA VAL A 524 140.85 -36.93 77.02
C VAL A 524 141.56 -35.88 77.89
N ALA A 525 140.86 -35.17 78.78
CA ALA A 525 141.47 -34.23 79.72
C ALA A 525 142.45 -34.94 80.68
N THR A 526 142.08 -36.10 81.23
CA THR A 526 142.99 -36.88 82.10
C THR A 526 144.20 -37.46 81.35
N LEU A 527 144.06 -37.77 80.05
CA LEU A 527 145.17 -38.20 79.20
C LEU A 527 146.04 -37.02 78.74
N GLN A 528 145.45 -35.83 78.59
CA GLN A 528 146.16 -34.59 78.27
C GLN A 528 146.99 -34.10 79.47
N GLU A 529 146.48 -34.20 80.70
CA GLU A 529 147.25 -33.93 81.93
C GLU A 529 148.41 -34.93 82.13
N ALA A 530 148.25 -36.19 81.73
CA ALA A 530 149.33 -37.18 81.72
C ALA A 530 150.38 -36.94 80.61
N SER A 531 150.03 -36.19 79.56
CA SER A 531 150.93 -35.86 78.44
C SER A 531 151.59 -34.47 78.55
N ALA A 532 151.06 -33.56 79.38
CA ALA A 532 151.61 -32.22 79.62
C ALA A 532 152.86 -32.21 80.54
N ALA A 533 153.21 -33.34 81.17
CA ALA A 533 154.48 -33.53 81.90
C ALA A 533 155.65 -33.96 81.00
N ARG A 534 155.44 -34.17 79.69
CA ARG A 534 156.51 -34.37 78.69
C ARG A 534 156.57 -33.16 77.76
N PHE A 535 157.17 -32.10 78.30
CA PHE A 535 158.23 -31.31 77.65
C PHE A 535 158.23 -31.35 76.10
N LEU A 536 157.58 -30.38 75.45
CA LEU A 536 158.21 -29.16 74.91
C LEU A 536 159.20 -29.41 73.76
N ARG A 537 158.70 -29.42 72.51
CA ARG A 537 159.04 -28.40 71.50
C ARG A 537 158.24 -28.56 70.20
N ASP A 538 158.02 -27.40 69.57
CA ASP A 538 157.61 -27.12 68.18
C ASP A 538 156.09 -27.05 67.92
N THR A 539 155.50 -25.84 67.99
CA THR A 539 155.23 -24.86 66.88
C THR A 539 154.16 -25.38 65.91
N THR A 540 153.12 -24.68 65.41
CA THR A 540 152.66 -23.28 65.32
C THR A 540 151.34 -23.33 64.52
N ASN A 541 150.41 -22.37 64.72
CA ASN A 541 149.45 -21.83 63.72
C ASN A 541 148.41 -22.79 63.08
N THR A 542 147.18 -22.46 62.65
CA THR A 542 146.26 -21.30 62.63
C THR A 542 144.99 -21.79 61.90
N LYS A 543 143.82 -21.16 62.20
CA LYS A 543 142.68 -20.86 61.29
C LYS A 543 141.70 -21.97 60.88
N GLU A 544 140.39 -21.80 61.15
CA GLU A 544 139.31 -21.17 60.31
C GLU A 544 139.06 -22.00 59.03
N THR A 545 137.86 -22.42 58.61
CA THR A 545 136.59 -21.73 58.25
C THR A 545 135.54 -22.83 57.90
N VAL A 546 134.25 -22.70 58.22
CA VAL A 546 133.13 -22.17 57.39
C VAL A 546 132.95 -22.84 56.00
N ASP A 547 131.77 -23.45 55.78
CA ASP A 547 130.83 -23.29 54.63
C ASP A 547 129.86 -24.50 54.58
N GLN A 548 128.54 -24.34 54.62
CA GLN A 548 127.56 -23.92 53.57
C GLN A 548 127.32 -24.93 52.43
N GLY A 549 126.04 -25.04 52.05
CA GLY A 549 125.52 -25.70 50.84
C GLY A 549 124.83 -27.05 51.12
N THR A 550 123.73 -27.44 50.49
CA THR A 550 123.05 -26.93 49.30
C THR A 550 121.65 -27.59 49.19
N GLN A 551 120.79 -26.98 48.38
CA GLN A 551 119.44 -27.38 47.93
C GLN A 551 119.34 -28.79 47.32
N HIS A 552 118.11 -29.34 47.27
CA HIS A 552 117.57 -29.91 46.03
C HIS A 552 116.03 -30.01 46.00
N ASP A 553 115.51 -29.98 44.77
CA ASP A 553 114.14 -29.86 44.30
C ASP A 553 113.31 -31.16 44.31
N ASP A 554 112.02 -30.95 44.01
CA ASP A 554 111.08 -31.77 43.22
C ASP A 554 110.77 -33.22 43.63
N ALA A 555 109.47 -33.43 43.89
CA ALA A 555 108.75 -34.63 43.44
C ALA A 555 107.28 -34.29 43.22
N GLY A 556 106.86 -34.31 41.95
CA GLY A 556 105.45 -34.41 41.57
C GLY A 556 104.94 -35.84 41.81
N GLU A 557 103.64 -35.96 42.05
CA GLU A 557 102.96 -37.24 42.19
C GLU A 557 101.93 -37.39 41.05
N GLU A 558 102.21 -38.36 40.19
CA GLU A 558 101.38 -38.79 39.05
C GLU A 558 100.03 -39.34 39.52
N ALA A 559 98.94 -38.83 38.93
CA ALA A 559 97.65 -39.51 38.95
C ALA A 559 97.59 -40.56 37.81
N PRO A 560 97.06 -41.77 38.04
CA PRO A 560 96.96 -42.81 37.02
C PRO A 560 95.83 -42.50 36.00
N PRO A 561 95.96 -42.90 34.72
CA PRO A 561 94.85 -42.81 33.78
C PRO A 561 94.02 -44.12 33.78
N PRO A 562 92.72 -44.04 33.50
CA PRO A 562 92.09 -45.06 32.67
C PRO A 562 91.31 -44.37 31.52
N ARG A 563 91.72 -44.54 30.26
CA ARG A 563 91.19 -45.54 29.31
C ARG A 563 89.66 -45.66 29.33
N GLY A 564 89.01 -45.07 28.32
CA GLY A 564 87.59 -45.31 27.97
C GLY A 564 86.79 -44.08 27.54
N GLY A 565 87.27 -43.29 26.57
CA GLY A 565 86.68 -41.99 26.20
C GLY A 565 85.85 -41.93 24.91
N GLN A 566 85.66 -43.04 24.19
CA GLN A 566 84.93 -43.03 22.91
C GLN A 566 83.53 -43.68 23.01
N ASP A 567 83.35 -44.72 23.83
CA ASP A 567 82.04 -45.38 23.96
C ASP A 567 81.03 -44.54 24.77
N THR A 568 81.49 -43.77 25.76
CA THR A 568 80.62 -42.92 26.61
C THR A 568 80.09 -41.67 25.90
N ALA A 569 80.85 -41.11 24.96
CA ALA A 569 80.40 -39.96 24.15
C ALA A 569 79.41 -40.40 23.05
N ALA A 570 79.63 -41.57 22.44
CA ALA A 570 78.72 -42.15 21.48
C ALA A 570 77.39 -42.56 22.14
N ASP A 571 77.44 -43.19 23.32
CA ASP A 571 76.23 -43.55 24.08
C ASP A 571 75.44 -42.32 24.55
N ALA A 572 76.12 -41.23 24.94
CA ALA A 572 75.44 -39.98 25.29
C ALA A 572 74.73 -39.34 24.09
N MET A 573 75.35 -39.38 22.89
CA MET A 573 74.72 -38.90 21.65
C MET A 573 73.52 -39.77 21.24
N ILE A 574 73.63 -41.10 21.37
CA ILE A 574 72.53 -42.04 21.09
C ILE A 574 71.37 -41.80 22.06
N GLN A 575 71.63 -41.63 23.37
CA GLN A 575 70.58 -41.32 24.34
C GLN A 575 69.92 -39.95 24.08
N SER A 576 70.69 -38.95 23.65
CA SER A 576 70.15 -37.65 23.24
C SER A 576 69.23 -37.78 22.00
N MET A 577 69.66 -38.53 20.98
CA MET A 577 68.83 -38.78 19.80
C MET A 577 67.55 -39.56 20.14
N ILE A 578 67.62 -40.54 21.03
CA ILE A 578 66.44 -41.28 21.51
C ILE A 578 65.47 -40.33 22.22
N ALA A 579 65.97 -39.47 23.11
CA ALA A 579 65.15 -38.48 23.82
C ALA A 579 64.48 -37.49 22.86
N GLU A 580 65.19 -37.02 21.83
CA GLU A 580 64.63 -36.14 20.79
C GLU A 580 63.54 -36.83 19.96
N VAL A 581 63.75 -38.10 19.59
CA VAL A 581 62.76 -38.90 18.86
C VAL A 581 61.52 -39.17 19.72
N GLU A 582 61.69 -39.46 21.01
CA GLU A 582 60.57 -39.62 21.94
C GLU A 582 59.80 -38.32 22.14
N GLN A 583 60.50 -37.18 22.24
CA GLN A 583 59.86 -35.87 22.36
C GLN A 583 59.13 -35.48 21.06
N ALA A 584 59.69 -35.83 19.89
CA ALA A 584 59.03 -35.64 18.60
C ALA A 584 57.76 -36.51 18.49
N ARG A 585 57.80 -37.78 18.92
CA ARG A 585 56.63 -38.67 18.97
C ARG A 585 55.54 -38.15 19.92
N LYS A 586 55.91 -37.61 21.08
CA LYS A 586 54.96 -36.98 22.01
C LYS A 586 54.31 -35.75 21.37
N ARG A 587 55.09 -34.90 20.70
CA ARG A 587 54.56 -33.73 19.96
C ARG A 587 53.61 -34.14 18.85
N ASP A 588 53.96 -35.17 18.08
CA ASP A 588 53.12 -35.69 16.99
C ASP A 588 51.81 -36.29 17.52
N ALA A 589 51.84 -37.01 18.65
CA ALA A 589 50.64 -37.50 19.32
C ALA A 589 49.74 -36.37 19.84
N HIS A 590 50.33 -35.30 20.40
CA HIS A 590 49.57 -34.12 20.85
C HIS A 590 48.94 -33.37 19.67
N LEU A 591 49.66 -33.19 18.57
CA LEU A 591 49.12 -32.55 17.36
C LEU A 591 48.01 -33.39 16.73
N SER A 592 48.19 -34.71 16.65
CA SER A 592 47.16 -35.64 16.18
C SER A 592 45.90 -35.59 17.04
N HIS A 593 46.05 -35.52 18.37
CA HIS A 593 44.92 -35.37 19.28
C HIS A 593 44.22 -34.01 19.13
N ALA A 594 44.97 -32.92 18.97
CA ALA A 594 44.43 -31.58 18.75
C ALA A 594 43.65 -31.49 17.43
N LEU A 595 44.17 -32.10 16.35
CA LEU A 595 43.48 -32.18 15.06
C LEU A 595 42.21 -33.04 15.15
N ALA A 596 42.25 -34.15 15.88
CA ALA A 596 41.05 -34.97 16.10
C ALA A 596 39.95 -34.21 16.87
N MET A 597 40.33 -33.41 17.87
CA MET A 597 39.40 -32.55 18.60
C MET A 597 38.86 -31.41 17.72
N ALA A 598 39.70 -30.79 16.89
CA ALA A 598 39.27 -29.76 15.94
C ALA A 598 38.26 -30.31 14.92
N ASN A 599 38.54 -31.47 14.32
CA ASN A 599 37.64 -32.15 13.39
C ASN A 599 36.30 -32.54 14.05
N ARG A 600 36.34 -32.93 15.33
CA ARG A 600 35.12 -33.23 16.10
C ARG A 600 34.26 -31.98 16.31
N HIS A 601 34.87 -30.86 16.69
CA HIS A 601 34.14 -29.60 16.86
C HIS A 601 33.61 -29.06 15.53
N GLU A 602 34.35 -29.20 14.43
CA GLU A 602 33.87 -28.88 13.09
C GLU A 602 32.67 -29.74 12.69
N HIS A 603 32.72 -31.05 12.96
CA HIS A 603 31.60 -31.94 12.71
C HIS A 603 30.36 -31.57 13.56
N GLU A 604 30.53 -31.30 14.85
CA GLU A 604 29.45 -30.84 15.74
C GLU A 604 28.85 -29.50 15.29
N ALA A 605 29.69 -28.56 14.82
CA ALA A 605 29.23 -27.29 14.25
C ALA A 605 28.42 -27.50 12.96
N ASN A 606 28.88 -28.39 12.07
CA ASN A 606 28.16 -28.73 10.84
C ASN A 606 26.81 -29.40 11.11
N VAL A 607 26.72 -30.29 12.12
CA VAL A 607 25.45 -30.91 12.54
C VAL A 607 24.47 -29.86 13.09
N ARG A 608 24.96 -28.89 13.88
CA ARG A 608 24.14 -27.77 14.39
C ARG A 608 23.66 -26.86 13.25
N LEU A 609 24.53 -26.54 12.30
CA LEU A 609 24.16 -25.76 11.11
C LEU A 609 23.08 -26.47 10.28
N SER A 610 23.19 -27.79 10.11
CA SER A 610 22.18 -28.58 9.40
C SER A 610 20.82 -28.57 10.11
N HIS A 611 20.78 -28.66 11.45
CA HIS A 611 19.54 -28.51 12.23
C HIS A 611 18.92 -27.12 12.06
N VAL A 612 19.72 -26.06 12.19
CA VAL A 612 19.24 -24.68 12.02
C VAL A 612 18.70 -24.44 10.61
N GLN A 613 19.36 -24.99 9.59
CA GLN A 613 18.86 -24.94 8.20
C GLN A 613 17.53 -25.68 8.05
N GLY A 614 17.38 -26.84 8.69
CA GLY A 614 16.12 -27.59 8.74
C GLY A 614 14.97 -26.79 9.35
N ASP A 615 15.21 -26.16 10.51
CA ASP A 615 14.23 -25.32 11.20
C ASP A 615 13.84 -24.10 10.37
N LEU A 616 14.82 -23.46 9.71
CA LEU A 616 14.59 -22.30 8.85
C LEU A 616 13.76 -22.67 7.61
N HIS A 617 13.99 -23.86 7.03
CA HIS A 617 13.15 -24.42 5.97
C HIS A 617 11.73 -24.73 6.45
N SER A 618 11.55 -25.23 7.68
CA SER A 618 10.23 -25.46 8.26
C SER A 618 9.47 -24.15 8.48
N CYS A 619 10.10 -23.15 9.10
CA CYS A 619 9.54 -21.80 9.27
C CYS A 619 9.20 -21.14 7.94
N ARG A 620 10.02 -21.31 6.90
CA ARG A 620 9.73 -20.79 5.57
C ARG A 620 8.49 -21.44 4.95
N ARG A 621 8.29 -22.75 5.16
CA ARG A 621 7.11 -23.47 4.71
C ARG A 621 5.85 -22.97 5.43
N GLU A 622 5.91 -22.87 6.76
CA GLU A 622 4.80 -22.34 7.57
C GLU A 622 4.43 -20.90 7.16
N ASN A 623 5.42 -20.03 6.92
CA ASN A 623 5.16 -18.67 6.44
C ASN A 623 4.50 -18.63 5.05
N LEU A 624 4.89 -19.53 4.13
CA LEU A 624 4.24 -19.62 2.82
C LEU A 624 2.79 -20.11 2.93
N GLU A 625 2.51 -21.06 3.83
CA GLU A 625 1.15 -21.53 4.11
C GLU A 625 0.28 -20.42 4.72
N LEU A 626 0.84 -19.62 5.65
CA LEU A 626 0.16 -18.46 6.23
C LEU A 626 -0.11 -17.37 5.19
N LEU A 627 0.85 -17.05 4.32
CA LEU A 627 0.67 -16.08 3.23
C LEU A 627 -0.41 -16.53 2.26
N TRP A 628 -0.48 -17.82 1.94
CA TRP A 628 -1.53 -18.36 1.08
C TRP A 628 -2.91 -18.27 1.75
N ALA A 629 -2.99 -18.58 3.05
CA ALA A 629 -4.22 -18.43 3.83
C ALA A 629 -4.69 -16.97 3.88
N LEU A 630 -3.77 -16.01 4.09
CA LEU A 630 -4.06 -14.58 4.08
C LEU A 630 -4.55 -14.11 2.71
N HIS A 631 -3.86 -14.45 1.62
CA HIS A 631 -4.27 -14.11 0.26
C HIS A 631 -5.69 -14.62 -0.07
N LYS A 632 -6.02 -15.84 0.38
CA LYS A 632 -7.35 -16.42 0.20
C LYS A 632 -8.43 -15.62 0.95
N ARG A 633 -8.12 -15.12 2.15
CA ARG A 633 -9.04 -14.26 2.92
C ARG A 633 -9.18 -12.88 2.30
N ASP A 634 -8.09 -12.27 1.84
CA ASP A 634 -8.13 -10.97 1.15
C ASP A 634 -8.90 -11.02 -0.16
N HIS A 635 -8.74 -12.10 -0.93
CA HIS A 635 -9.56 -12.31 -2.12
C HIS A 635 -11.05 -12.45 -1.75
N SER A 636 -11.36 -13.19 -0.68
CA SER A 636 -12.74 -13.34 -0.20
C SER A 636 -13.35 -12.02 0.28
N LEU A 637 -12.54 -11.16 0.93
CA LEU A 637 -12.94 -9.82 1.35
C LEU A 637 -13.19 -8.91 0.14
N ARG A 638 -12.30 -8.90 -0.85
CA ARG A 638 -12.51 -8.13 -2.10
C ARG A 638 -13.77 -8.55 -2.85
N VAL A 639 -14.05 -9.85 -2.92
CA VAL A 639 -15.31 -10.34 -3.52
C VAL A 639 -16.54 -9.88 -2.72
N LEU A 640 -16.45 -9.85 -1.40
CA LEU A 640 -17.51 -9.32 -0.54
C LEU A 640 -17.70 -7.81 -0.70
N GLU A 641 -16.61 -7.05 -0.81
CA GLU A 641 -16.62 -5.60 -1.05
C GLU A 641 -17.21 -5.27 -2.42
N GLN A 642 -16.83 -6.00 -3.47
CA GLN A 642 -17.42 -5.85 -4.81
C GLN A 642 -18.91 -6.17 -4.82
N ARG A 643 -19.33 -7.23 -4.13
CA ARG A 643 -20.76 -7.56 -3.96
C ARG A 643 -21.49 -6.49 -3.18
N HIS A 644 -20.87 -5.93 -2.14
CA HIS A 644 -21.46 -4.86 -1.34
C HIS A 644 -21.60 -3.56 -2.15
N ALA A 645 -20.56 -3.18 -2.91
CA ALA A 645 -20.59 -2.02 -3.80
C ALA A 645 -21.68 -2.17 -4.87
N PHE A 646 -21.77 -3.34 -5.51
CA PHE A 646 -22.82 -3.64 -6.48
C PHE A 646 -24.24 -3.55 -5.89
N VAL A 647 -24.42 -4.01 -4.64
CA VAL A 647 -25.71 -3.89 -3.93
C VAL A 647 -26.01 -2.43 -3.59
N MET A 648 -25.01 -1.66 -3.16
CA MET A 648 -25.18 -0.23 -2.85
C MET A 648 -25.50 0.61 -4.08
N ASP A 649 -24.86 0.34 -5.23
CA ASP A 649 -25.16 1.01 -6.51
C ASP A 649 -26.58 0.74 -6.99
N ARG A 650 -27.12 -0.47 -6.75
CA ARG A 650 -28.52 -0.80 -7.07
C ARG A 650 -29.52 -0.23 -6.07
N CYS A 651 -29.13 -0.01 -4.82
CA CYS A 651 -30.02 0.54 -3.78
C CYS A 651 -30.08 2.07 -3.77
N ASN A 652 -29.15 2.78 -4.41
CA ASN A 652 -29.14 4.24 -4.50
C ASN A 652 -28.92 4.74 -5.95
N PRO A 653 -29.96 4.74 -6.81
CA PRO A 653 -29.89 5.38 -8.11
C PRO A 653 -29.79 6.92 -8.04
N SER A 654 -29.97 7.50 -6.85
CA SER A 654 -30.06 8.95 -6.63
C SER A 654 -28.74 9.64 -6.31
N LEU A 655 -27.60 8.93 -6.36
CA LEU A 655 -26.26 9.50 -6.13
C LEU A 655 -25.38 9.56 -7.38
N SER A 656 -25.89 9.13 -8.54
CA SER A 656 -25.26 9.37 -9.84
C SER A 656 -26.04 10.46 -10.61
N TYR A 657 -25.91 11.70 -10.16
CA TYR A 657 -26.13 12.90 -10.99
C TYR A 657 -25.24 14.03 -10.51
#